data_AF-A0A0D3KT48-F1
#
_entry.id   AF-A0A0D3KT48-F1
#
_cell.length_a   1.000
_cell.length_b   1.000
_cell.length_c   1.000
_cell.angle_alpha   90.00
_cell.angle_beta   90.00
_cell.angle_gamma   90.00
#
_symmetry.space_group_name_H-M   'P 1'
#
loop_
_entity.id
_entity.type
_entity.pdbx_description
1 polymer ?
#
loop_
_entity_poly.entity_id
_entity_poly.type
_entity_poly.pdbx_seq_one_letter_code
_entity_poly.pdbx_strand_id
1 'polypeptide(L)'
;MHGALLLAAACTAAPTLDHGSSRANILDLFAHSRDTARVAALTGLTRRRVQQVVAAAGLSGRERLLPLHPRFNDIVNFEVTRHGANYGYKMLLGVLKAHHPDWRWPREAVQAALRAVDPAASDARRSWCYRRIQRGAYHAPYFMYSTHIDLACKLQEYRIFVAVAIDGRTRFVHSLTALMNKLPVTVYEEFVAPFLAADALPDQIVTDKGREWYVAAFVCLLLARRAGRAGGRAAHRFVPSTRNTPVERFNREVNMRVLVHFRRLINFMEENDLLDKNDAQEVHAFSSVATPLVQAGLDLLKASWNQHSIAGRTGCPGTGGIPAQRAARDPHPGGQLVLPPNFDGETAARVATVTMKVADEMDDAIAQHDILDVVVLEPADEAMGCGTSKPGLTYEEKLELWRKWGGGDLERVLASGAVALLDAQWIIRHAEAGGVLTHRQALPEEAFLSFADLVEATIGYAEWLPVAALSYPWLTKDHPDPRGANLARVARALKALLSHPYITRLGVFWDFGSLHQHPDPPNGVLRTDEQNALFKEGLGCLGTLYSHQHTWVLRLTSFPDGHKAEDQAEGTNVAKYFDRGWCYTECSWAGLTKAGHLSLDLGKMRAGVEYSYGSLVDDCTEDGGRRPPLLPSAFAAELETKSFTNGKDDKPLVKRLYEAAFEEQFGKATKLVYAGLGWGDAEAAKLAEYLEVDNTEQPELVAVCEERGIILY
;
A
#
# COMPACT_ATOMS: atom_id res chain seq x y z
N MET A 1 -60.50 -32.50 2.46
CA MET A 1 -61.52 -32.41 3.53
C MET A 1 -60.96 -33.06 4.79
N HIS A 2 -61.15 -32.40 5.93
CA HIS A 2 -60.86 -32.83 7.31
C HIS A 2 -59.39 -32.94 7.74
N GLY A 3 -58.77 -31.77 7.94
CA GLY A 3 -57.67 -31.58 8.89
C GLY A 3 -58.17 -30.74 10.08
N ALA A 4 -58.85 -31.36 11.03
CA ALA A 4 -59.30 -30.71 12.26
C ALA A 4 -59.36 -31.74 13.39
N LEU A 5 -58.20 -32.08 13.96
CA LEU A 5 -58.10 -32.81 15.23
C LEU A 5 -56.66 -32.70 15.73
N LEU A 6 -56.38 -31.64 16.51
CA LEU A 6 -55.35 -31.58 17.56
C LEU A 6 -55.34 -30.17 18.17
N LEU A 7 -56.46 -29.80 18.81
CA LEU A 7 -56.55 -28.63 19.69
C LEU A 7 -57.54 -28.92 20.83
N ALA A 8 -57.28 -30.02 21.54
CA ALA A 8 -58.03 -30.38 22.75
C ALA A 8 -57.06 -30.94 23.79
N ALA A 9 -56.38 -30.05 24.52
CA ALA A 9 -55.85 -30.28 25.87
C ALA A 9 -55.01 -29.06 26.31
N ALA A 10 -55.68 -28.00 26.77
CA ALA A 10 -55.16 -27.03 27.74
C ALA A 10 -56.26 -26.00 28.07
N CYS A 11 -57.38 -26.48 28.62
CA CYS A 11 -58.34 -25.63 29.31
C CYS A 11 -58.07 -25.70 30.80
N THR A 12 -57.24 -24.80 31.31
CA THR A 12 -57.24 -24.43 32.73
C THR A 12 -56.93 -22.94 32.87
N ALA A 13 -57.93 -22.22 33.42
CA ALA A 13 -57.94 -20.83 33.89
C ALA A 13 -57.49 -19.72 32.91
N ALA A 14 -58.48 -19.12 32.22
CA ALA A 14 -58.32 -17.85 31.53
C ALA A 14 -58.68 -16.67 32.48
N PRO A 15 -57.88 -15.61 32.58
CA PRO A 15 -58.36 -14.33 33.07
C PRO A 15 -59.19 -13.68 31.96
N THR A 16 -60.39 -13.24 32.30
CA THR A 16 -61.28 -12.46 31.44
C THR A 16 -60.54 -11.24 30.90
N LEU A 17 -60.54 -11.11 29.56
CA LEU A 17 -60.00 -9.96 28.86
C LEU A 17 -61.11 -8.95 28.67
N ASP A 18 -61.10 -7.92 29.50
CA ASP A 18 -61.85 -6.70 29.25
C ASP A 18 -61.25 -5.99 28.02
N HIS A 19 -62.09 -5.51 27.11
CA HIS A 19 -61.82 -5.04 25.73
C HIS A 19 -61.94 -6.09 24.59
N GLY A 20 -63.17 -6.52 24.32
CA GLY A 20 -63.78 -6.59 22.98
C GLY A 20 -63.30 -7.59 21.90
N SER A 21 -62.08 -8.15 21.95
CA SER A 21 -61.59 -9.10 20.93
C SER A 21 -61.25 -10.45 21.54
N SER A 22 -61.96 -11.51 21.14
CA SER A 22 -61.72 -12.87 21.65
C SER A 22 -60.34 -13.39 21.22
N ARG A 23 -59.70 -14.22 22.06
CA ARG A 23 -58.41 -14.87 21.76
C ARG A 23 -58.43 -15.58 20.40
N ALA A 24 -59.55 -16.19 20.02
CA ALA A 24 -59.73 -16.87 18.74
C ALA A 24 -59.71 -15.89 17.55
N ASN A 25 -60.38 -14.74 17.68
CA ASN A 25 -60.40 -13.70 16.64
C ASN A 25 -58.99 -13.13 16.38
N ILE A 26 -58.21 -12.89 17.45
CA ILE A 26 -56.83 -12.41 17.32
C ILE A 26 -55.95 -13.43 16.57
N LEU A 27 -56.11 -14.72 16.87
CA LEU A 27 -55.32 -15.78 16.22
C LEU A 27 -55.75 -15.98 14.76
N ASP A 28 -57.02 -15.82 14.43
CA ASP A 28 -57.54 -15.94 13.06
C ASP A 28 -57.13 -14.74 12.20
N LEU A 29 -57.27 -13.51 12.71
CA LEU A 29 -56.75 -12.30 12.04
C LEU A 29 -55.24 -12.35 11.85
N PHE A 30 -54.50 -12.91 12.82
CA PHE A 30 -53.06 -13.13 12.69
C PHE A 30 -52.73 -14.23 11.66
N ALA A 31 -53.52 -15.29 11.57
CA ALA A 31 -53.33 -16.34 10.56
C ALA A 31 -53.44 -15.79 9.12
N HIS A 32 -54.36 -14.85 8.89
CA HIS A 32 -54.59 -14.22 7.59
C HIS A 32 -53.60 -13.09 7.26
N SER A 33 -53.37 -12.17 8.19
CA SER A 33 -52.55 -10.97 7.92
C SER A 33 -51.06 -11.15 8.21
N ARG A 34 -50.70 -12.11 9.08
CA ARG A 34 -49.35 -12.40 9.58
C ARG A 34 -48.60 -11.17 10.15
N ASP A 35 -49.33 -10.13 10.54
CA ASP A 35 -48.76 -8.89 11.08
C ASP A 35 -49.42 -8.48 12.40
N THR A 36 -48.66 -8.61 13.49
CA THR A 36 -49.09 -8.19 14.84
C THR A 36 -49.46 -6.72 14.96
N ALA A 37 -48.89 -5.83 14.13
CA ALA A 37 -49.21 -4.41 14.13
C ALA A 37 -50.55 -4.15 13.44
N ARG A 38 -50.80 -4.83 12.31
CA ARG A 38 -52.08 -4.78 11.61
C ARG A 38 -53.21 -5.40 12.43
N VAL A 39 -52.99 -6.54 13.07
CA VAL A 39 -53.98 -7.15 13.98
C VAL A 39 -54.26 -6.23 15.17
N ALA A 40 -53.24 -5.56 15.72
CA ALA A 40 -53.42 -4.57 16.79
C ALA A 40 -54.31 -3.39 16.34
N ALA A 41 -54.08 -2.86 15.14
CA ALA A 41 -54.91 -1.81 14.56
C ALA A 41 -56.36 -2.27 14.30
N LEU A 42 -56.56 -3.49 13.80
CA LEU A 42 -57.89 -4.06 13.50
C LEU A 42 -58.70 -4.44 14.75
N THR A 43 -58.03 -4.77 15.85
CA THR A 43 -58.66 -5.23 17.10
C THR A 43 -58.75 -4.14 18.18
N GLY A 44 -58.12 -2.98 17.96
CA GLY A 44 -58.01 -1.89 18.94
C GLY A 44 -57.08 -2.23 20.12
N LEU A 45 -56.34 -3.33 20.06
CA LEU A 45 -55.44 -3.78 21.13
C LEU A 45 -54.03 -3.22 20.97
N THR A 46 -53.28 -3.14 22.06
CA THR A 46 -51.85 -2.82 21.96
C THR A 46 -51.08 -3.94 21.26
N ARG A 47 -50.09 -3.60 20.43
CA ARG A 47 -49.22 -4.57 19.74
C ARG A 47 -48.59 -5.59 20.70
N ARG A 48 -48.24 -5.15 21.92
CA ARG A 48 -47.71 -6.01 23.00
C ARG A 48 -48.71 -7.08 23.41
N ARG A 49 -50.01 -6.77 23.48
CA ARG A 49 -51.05 -7.73 23.85
C ARG A 49 -51.28 -8.78 22.77
N VAL A 50 -51.31 -8.36 21.50
CA VAL A 50 -51.37 -9.28 20.35
C VAL A 50 -50.18 -10.23 20.33
N GLN A 51 -48.97 -9.71 20.56
CA GLN A 51 -47.75 -10.52 20.68
C GLN A 51 -47.83 -11.55 21.80
N GLN A 52 -48.36 -11.19 22.97
CA GLN A 52 -48.57 -12.12 24.08
C GLN A 52 -49.55 -13.25 23.72
N VAL A 53 -50.65 -12.94 23.03
CA VAL A 53 -51.65 -13.94 22.61
C VAL A 53 -51.07 -14.90 21.56
N VAL A 54 -50.36 -14.38 20.56
CA VAL A 54 -49.68 -15.17 19.52
C VAL A 54 -48.57 -16.04 20.12
N ALA A 55 -47.80 -15.51 21.07
CA ALA A 55 -46.77 -16.27 21.80
C ALA A 55 -47.36 -17.36 22.69
N ALA A 56 -48.46 -17.08 23.41
CA ALA A 56 -49.17 -18.07 24.24
C ALA A 56 -49.85 -19.17 23.41
N ALA A 57 -50.10 -18.94 22.11
CA ALA A 57 -50.53 -19.94 21.15
C ALA A 57 -49.36 -20.66 20.45
N GLY A 58 -48.11 -20.33 20.80
CA GLY A 58 -46.91 -20.94 20.21
C GLY A 58 -46.62 -20.52 18.77
N LEU A 59 -47.26 -19.47 18.26
CA LEU A 59 -47.17 -19.00 16.87
C LEU A 59 -46.17 -17.84 16.68
N SER A 60 -45.37 -17.53 17.71
CA SER A 60 -44.49 -16.34 17.76
C SER A 60 -43.24 -16.39 16.85
N GLY A 61 -43.13 -17.38 15.95
CA GLY A 61 -41.97 -17.52 15.06
C GLY A 61 -42.37 -17.69 13.60
N ARG A 62 -41.77 -16.91 12.69
CA ARG A 62 -41.98 -16.96 11.22
C ARG A 62 -41.78 -18.37 10.65
N GLU A 63 -40.85 -19.15 11.21
CA GLU A 63 -40.56 -20.55 10.82
C GLU A 63 -41.67 -21.56 11.18
N ARG A 64 -42.55 -21.25 12.14
CA ARG A 64 -43.65 -22.16 12.54
C ARG A 64 -44.87 -22.06 11.61
N LEU A 65 -44.87 -21.12 10.67
CA LEU A 65 -45.97 -20.86 9.73
C LEU A 65 -45.72 -21.41 8.31
N LEU A 66 -44.58 -22.08 8.07
CA LEU A 66 -44.24 -22.73 6.81
C LEU A 66 -44.61 -24.24 6.85
N PRO A 67 -45.01 -24.85 5.73
CA PRO A 67 -45.32 -26.27 5.65
C PRO A 67 -44.07 -27.16 5.76
N LEU A 68 -44.23 -28.41 6.20
CA LEU A 68 -43.16 -29.42 6.12
C LEU A 68 -42.99 -29.90 4.68
N HIS A 69 -41.75 -30.11 4.23
CA HIS A 69 -41.49 -30.63 2.90
C HIS A 69 -41.95 -32.11 2.79
N PRO A 70 -42.71 -32.51 1.74
CA PRO A 70 -43.20 -33.89 1.59
C PRO A 70 -42.09 -34.94 1.54
N ARG A 71 -40.94 -34.59 0.94
CA ARG A 71 -39.74 -35.42 0.86
C ARG A 71 -38.67 -35.03 1.90
N PHE A 72 -39.08 -34.72 3.12
CA PHE A 72 -38.20 -34.18 4.17
C PHE A 72 -36.91 -35.00 4.35
N ASN A 73 -37.03 -36.31 4.55
CA ASN A 73 -35.87 -37.18 4.80
C ASN A 73 -34.96 -37.27 3.57
N ASP A 74 -35.52 -37.38 2.36
CA ASP A 74 -34.73 -37.47 1.13
C ASP A 74 -33.88 -36.20 0.92
N ILE A 75 -34.48 -35.02 1.13
CA ILE A 75 -33.76 -33.75 1.00
C ILE A 75 -32.69 -33.63 2.08
N VAL A 76 -33.01 -33.95 3.32
CA VAL A 76 -32.03 -33.88 4.42
C VAL A 76 -30.86 -34.84 4.14
N ASN A 77 -31.14 -36.06 3.69
CA ASN A 77 -30.10 -37.04 3.35
C ASN A 77 -29.24 -36.56 2.19
N PHE A 78 -29.86 -36.07 1.11
CA PHE A 78 -29.16 -35.49 -0.03
C PHE A 78 -28.22 -34.35 0.40
N GLU A 79 -28.69 -33.43 1.24
CA GLU A 79 -27.88 -32.30 1.69
C GLU A 79 -26.76 -32.71 2.65
N VAL A 80 -26.96 -33.76 3.47
CA VAL A 80 -25.89 -34.34 4.30
C VAL A 80 -24.80 -34.95 3.42
N THR A 81 -25.17 -35.68 2.37
CA THR A 81 -24.20 -36.26 1.42
C THR A 81 -23.46 -35.17 0.66
N ARG A 82 -24.17 -34.14 0.18
CA ARG A 82 -23.60 -33.04 -0.60
C ARG A 82 -22.58 -32.21 0.18
N HIS A 83 -22.83 -31.94 1.47
CA HIS A 83 -22.00 -31.07 2.30
C HIS A 83 -20.99 -31.83 3.19
N GLY A 84 -21.21 -33.13 3.38
CA GLY A 84 -20.31 -34.01 4.10
C GLY A 84 -20.41 -33.96 5.64
N ALA A 85 -19.69 -34.90 6.26
CA ALA A 85 -19.73 -35.21 7.69
C ALA A 85 -19.30 -34.06 8.62
N ASN A 86 -18.68 -32.99 8.12
CA ASN A 86 -18.29 -31.84 8.94
C ASN A 86 -19.43 -30.83 9.18
N TYR A 87 -20.59 -31.00 8.52
CA TYR A 87 -21.80 -30.20 8.73
C TYR A 87 -22.62 -30.68 9.93
N GLY A 88 -22.51 -29.93 11.04
CA GLY A 88 -23.39 -30.10 12.19
C GLY A 88 -24.79 -29.54 11.93
N TYR A 89 -25.76 -29.93 12.75
CA TYR A 89 -27.18 -29.62 12.53
C TYR A 89 -27.50 -28.13 12.30
N LYS A 90 -26.73 -27.21 12.89
CA LYS A 90 -26.94 -25.76 12.69
C LYS A 90 -26.62 -25.33 11.26
N MET A 91 -25.51 -25.80 10.72
CA MET A 91 -25.11 -25.52 9.34
C MET A 91 -26.06 -26.19 8.37
N LEU A 92 -26.44 -27.45 8.63
CA LEU A 92 -27.44 -28.14 7.83
C LEU A 92 -28.79 -27.42 7.82
N LEU A 93 -29.24 -26.89 8.96
CA LEU A 93 -30.42 -26.01 8.99
C LEU A 93 -30.21 -24.73 8.16
N GLY A 94 -28.99 -24.18 8.12
CA GLY A 94 -28.63 -23.08 7.23
C GLY A 94 -28.75 -23.45 5.76
N VAL A 95 -28.23 -24.63 5.35
CA VAL A 95 -28.35 -25.18 3.98
C VAL A 95 -29.81 -25.27 3.58
N LEU A 96 -30.62 -25.94 4.40
CA LEU A 96 -32.03 -26.18 4.11
C LEU A 96 -32.82 -24.87 3.99
N LYS A 97 -32.49 -23.85 4.78
CA LYS A 97 -33.09 -22.52 4.66
C LYS A 97 -32.61 -21.75 3.43
N ALA A 98 -31.35 -21.93 3.03
CA ALA A 98 -30.79 -21.29 1.85
C ALA A 98 -31.39 -21.86 0.56
N HIS A 99 -31.48 -23.19 0.44
CA HIS A 99 -31.95 -23.87 -0.77
C HIS A 99 -33.47 -24.03 -0.83
N HIS A 100 -34.15 -24.09 0.33
CA HIS A 100 -35.58 -24.36 0.43
C HIS A 100 -36.27 -23.38 1.41
N PRO A 101 -36.26 -22.06 1.11
CA PRO A 101 -36.73 -21.02 2.02
C PRO A 101 -38.24 -21.10 2.34
N ASP A 102 -39.04 -21.71 1.45
CA ASP A 102 -40.50 -21.81 1.57
C ASP A 102 -40.96 -22.95 2.51
N TRP A 103 -40.02 -23.74 3.03
CA TRP A 103 -40.32 -24.94 3.81
C TRP A 103 -39.82 -24.84 5.25
N ARG A 104 -40.54 -25.52 6.15
CA ARG A 104 -40.19 -25.62 7.57
C ARG A 104 -39.22 -26.76 7.81
N TRP A 105 -38.16 -26.48 8.58
CA TRP A 105 -37.13 -27.45 8.96
C TRP A 105 -37.00 -27.54 10.48
N PRO A 106 -37.78 -28.41 11.17
CA PRO A 106 -37.74 -28.53 12.61
C PRO A 106 -36.37 -29.02 13.10
N ARG A 107 -35.77 -28.29 14.04
CA ARG A 107 -34.43 -28.60 14.57
C ARG A 107 -34.27 -30.05 15.03
N GLU A 108 -35.22 -30.57 15.80
CA GLU A 108 -35.15 -31.92 16.37
C GLU A 108 -35.22 -33.00 15.28
N ALA A 109 -36.08 -32.80 14.28
CA ALA A 109 -36.20 -33.71 13.14
C ALA A 109 -34.93 -33.73 12.27
N VAL A 110 -34.35 -32.55 11.99
CA VAL A 110 -33.07 -32.45 11.27
C VAL A 110 -31.92 -33.07 12.06
N GLN A 111 -31.90 -32.90 13.39
CA GLN A 111 -30.91 -33.55 14.26
C GLN A 111 -31.04 -35.08 14.26
N ALA A 112 -32.27 -35.61 14.31
CA ALA A 112 -32.54 -37.03 14.25
C ALA A 112 -32.10 -37.63 12.89
N ALA A 113 -32.48 -36.98 11.79
CA ALA A 113 -32.07 -37.39 10.44
C ALA A 113 -30.54 -37.36 10.27
N LEU A 114 -29.87 -36.29 10.72
CA LEU A 114 -28.41 -36.20 10.67
C LEU A 114 -27.71 -37.32 11.47
N ARG A 115 -28.24 -37.69 12.64
CA ARG A 115 -27.71 -38.81 13.43
C ARG A 115 -27.97 -40.16 12.78
N ALA A 116 -29.09 -40.32 12.09
CA ALA A 116 -29.42 -41.56 11.39
C ALA A 116 -28.50 -41.80 10.19
N VAL A 117 -28.12 -40.75 9.46
CA VAL A 117 -27.23 -40.84 8.29
C VAL A 117 -25.79 -41.17 8.69
N ASP A 118 -25.24 -40.47 9.70
CA ASP A 118 -23.87 -40.70 10.16
C ASP A 118 -23.76 -40.51 11.70
N PRO A 119 -23.97 -41.59 12.47
CA PRO A 119 -23.84 -41.58 13.92
C PRO A 119 -22.40 -41.27 14.38
N ALA A 120 -21.40 -41.85 13.71
CA ALA A 120 -19.99 -41.72 14.09
C ALA A 120 -19.49 -40.27 13.94
N ALA A 121 -19.81 -39.61 12.82
CA ALA A 121 -19.51 -38.19 12.64
C ALA A 121 -20.28 -37.31 13.63
N SER A 122 -21.52 -37.70 13.98
CA SER A 122 -22.32 -36.98 15.00
C SER A 122 -21.68 -36.98 16.38
N ASP A 123 -21.08 -38.09 16.80
CA ASP A 123 -20.41 -38.20 18.08
C ASP A 123 -19.00 -37.59 18.07
N ALA A 124 -18.25 -37.74 16.98
CA ALA A 124 -16.95 -37.09 16.80
C ALA A 124 -17.04 -35.55 16.93
N ARG A 125 -18.14 -34.93 16.48
CA ARG A 125 -18.36 -33.48 16.61
C ARG A 125 -18.50 -33.00 18.06
N ARG A 126 -18.87 -33.86 19.02
CA ARG A 126 -18.98 -33.47 20.44
C ARG A 126 -17.61 -33.11 21.04
N SER A 127 -16.53 -33.78 20.61
CA SER A 127 -15.18 -33.51 21.11
C SER A 127 -14.51 -32.28 20.47
N TRP A 128 -15.03 -31.77 19.34
CA TRP A 128 -14.44 -30.65 18.59
C TRP A 128 -14.82 -29.27 19.14
N CYS A 129 -15.89 -29.20 19.93
CA CYS A 129 -16.40 -27.99 20.57
C CYS A 129 -15.43 -27.42 21.61
N TYR A 130 -14.61 -28.27 22.24
CA TYR A 130 -13.69 -27.89 23.33
C TYR A 130 -12.41 -27.18 22.87
N ARG A 131 -12.04 -27.29 21.58
CA ARG A 131 -10.82 -26.66 21.02
C ARG A 131 -11.05 -25.23 20.51
N ARG A 132 -12.13 -24.57 20.93
CA ARG A 132 -12.38 -23.16 20.58
C ARG A 132 -11.53 -22.25 21.46
N ILE A 133 -10.43 -21.77 20.90
CA ILE A 133 -9.58 -20.75 21.51
C ILE A 133 -10.43 -19.49 21.79
N GLN A 134 -10.62 -19.14 23.07
CA GLN A 134 -11.21 -17.88 23.47
C GLN A 134 -10.13 -16.79 23.42
N ARG A 135 -10.10 -15.97 22.36
CA ARG A 135 -9.22 -14.79 22.25
C ARG A 135 -10.03 -13.55 21.93
N GLY A 136 -10.02 -12.56 22.83
CA GLY A 136 -10.41 -11.16 22.58
C GLY A 136 -11.89 -10.86 22.29
N ALA A 137 -12.38 -9.77 22.86
CA ALA A 137 -13.68 -9.17 22.57
C ALA A 137 -13.57 -8.25 21.34
N TYR A 138 -14.16 -8.63 20.20
CA TYR A 138 -14.29 -7.75 19.03
C TYR A 138 -15.67 -7.10 19.02
N HIS A 139 -15.73 -5.78 18.80
CA HIS A 139 -16.98 -5.01 18.71
C HIS A 139 -16.99 -4.14 17.44
N ALA A 140 -18.09 -4.20 16.70
CA ALA A 140 -18.44 -3.28 15.63
C ALA A 140 -19.90 -2.82 15.84
N PRO A 141 -20.26 -1.56 15.53
CA PRO A 141 -21.60 -1.04 15.79
C PRO A 141 -22.68 -1.55 14.82
N TYR A 142 -22.38 -1.61 13.52
CA TYR A 142 -23.33 -1.97 12.45
C TYR A 142 -22.67 -2.82 11.35
N PHE A 143 -23.50 -3.38 10.46
CA PHE A 143 -23.09 -4.12 9.26
C PHE A 143 -22.24 -3.22 8.36
N MET A 144 -21.14 -3.76 7.82
CA MET A 144 -20.22 -3.02 6.94
C MET A 144 -19.42 -1.92 7.63
N TYR A 145 -19.45 -1.85 8.97
CA TYR A 145 -18.54 -0.99 9.74
C TYR A 145 -17.07 -1.41 9.58
N SER A 146 -16.82 -2.73 9.50
CA SER A 146 -15.50 -3.29 9.25
C SER A 146 -15.66 -4.66 8.60
N THR A 147 -15.12 -4.80 7.39
CA THR A 147 -15.02 -6.09 6.71
C THR A 147 -13.61 -6.63 6.88
N HIS A 148 -13.53 -7.82 7.46
CA HIS A 148 -12.27 -8.50 7.73
C HIS A 148 -11.97 -9.46 6.60
N ILE A 149 -10.78 -9.30 6.02
CA ILE A 149 -10.33 -10.02 4.85
C ILE A 149 -9.01 -10.75 5.17
N ASP A 150 -8.83 -11.94 4.59
CA ASP A 150 -7.63 -12.77 4.74
C ASP A 150 -7.49 -13.82 3.62
N LEU A 151 -6.28 -14.37 3.43
CA LEU A 151 -5.98 -15.53 2.58
C LEU A 151 -5.71 -16.76 3.45
N ALA A 152 -6.60 -17.76 3.39
CA ALA A 152 -6.35 -19.06 4.00
C ALA A 152 -5.35 -19.87 3.15
N CYS A 153 -4.06 -19.72 3.44
CA CYS A 153 -2.94 -20.34 2.71
C CYS A 153 -2.66 -21.82 3.07
N LYS A 154 -3.67 -22.59 3.48
CA LYS A 154 -3.45 -23.98 3.93
C LYS A 154 -3.03 -24.94 2.84
N LEU A 155 -3.23 -24.63 1.56
CA LEU A 155 -2.83 -25.46 0.42
C LEU A 155 -1.84 -24.72 -0.51
N GLN A 156 -1.10 -23.74 0.01
CA GLN A 156 -0.20 -22.89 -0.79
C GLN A 156 0.89 -23.66 -1.55
N GLU A 157 1.36 -24.79 -1.03
CA GLU A 157 2.34 -25.67 -1.71
C GLU A 157 1.80 -26.19 -3.05
N TYR A 158 0.48 -26.27 -3.20
CA TYR A 158 -0.20 -26.70 -4.41
C TYR A 158 -0.82 -25.52 -5.16
N ARG A 159 -0.34 -24.29 -4.92
CA ARG A 159 -0.87 -23.06 -5.54
C ARG A 159 -2.37 -22.82 -5.32
N ILE A 160 -2.98 -23.35 -4.26
CA ILE A 160 -4.39 -23.10 -3.94
C ILE A 160 -4.48 -22.19 -2.71
N PHE A 161 -5.07 -21.01 -2.92
CA PHE A 161 -5.32 -20.01 -1.90
C PHE A 161 -6.84 -19.79 -1.77
N VAL A 162 -7.34 -19.46 -0.58
CA VAL A 162 -8.75 -19.12 -0.40
C VAL A 162 -8.87 -17.75 0.24
N ALA A 163 -9.39 -16.78 -0.52
CA ALA A 163 -9.71 -15.46 -0.04
C ALA A 163 -11.06 -15.43 0.68
N VAL A 164 -11.11 -14.74 1.81
CA VAL A 164 -12.29 -14.68 2.68
C VAL A 164 -12.60 -13.23 2.99
N ALA A 165 -13.87 -12.81 2.84
CA ALA A 165 -14.37 -11.53 3.34
C ALA A 165 -15.55 -11.74 4.29
N ILE A 166 -15.41 -11.31 5.55
CA ILE A 166 -16.43 -11.48 6.59
C ILE A 166 -16.69 -10.19 7.39
N ASP A 167 -17.95 -9.87 7.61
CA ASP A 167 -18.38 -8.70 8.38
C ASP A 167 -18.07 -8.84 9.88
N GLY A 168 -17.47 -7.79 10.44
CA GLY A 168 -17.07 -7.71 11.84
C GLY A 168 -18.25 -7.75 12.81
N ARG A 169 -19.40 -7.15 12.45
CA ARG A 169 -20.58 -7.04 13.32
C ARG A 169 -21.41 -8.33 13.30
N THR A 170 -21.84 -8.72 12.12
CA THR A 170 -22.92 -9.68 11.86
C THR A 170 -22.41 -11.09 11.58
N ARG A 171 -21.12 -11.21 11.24
CA ARG A 171 -20.47 -12.44 10.73
C ARG A 171 -21.01 -12.88 9.36
N PHE A 172 -21.64 -11.97 8.63
CA PHE A 172 -22.03 -12.20 7.25
C PHE A 172 -20.78 -12.37 6.38
N VAL A 173 -20.75 -13.43 5.59
CA VAL A 173 -19.66 -13.73 4.66
C VAL A 173 -20.02 -13.11 3.32
N HIS A 174 -19.25 -12.10 2.93
CA HIS A 174 -19.43 -11.37 1.69
C HIS A 174 -18.92 -12.15 0.50
N SER A 175 -17.72 -12.72 0.61
CA SER A 175 -17.10 -13.48 -0.47
C SER A 175 -16.20 -14.59 0.07
N LEU A 176 -16.16 -15.69 -0.66
CA LEU A 176 -15.20 -16.79 -0.53
C LEU A 176 -14.75 -17.15 -1.95
N THR A 177 -13.47 -16.91 -2.24
CA THR A 177 -12.92 -17.10 -3.59
C THR A 177 -11.69 -18.00 -3.52
N ALA A 178 -11.67 -19.07 -4.30
CA ALA A 178 -10.49 -19.90 -4.53
C ALA A 178 -9.61 -19.25 -5.60
N LEU A 179 -8.32 -19.12 -5.33
CA LEU A 179 -7.34 -18.46 -6.20
C LEU A 179 -6.16 -19.40 -6.46
N MET A 180 -5.57 -19.32 -7.66
CA MET A 180 -4.37 -20.10 -8.01
C MET A 180 -3.04 -19.37 -7.72
N ASN A 181 -3.12 -18.09 -7.37
CA ASN A 181 -1.96 -17.30 -6.97
C ASN A 181 -2.41 -16.19 -6.00
N LYS A 182 -1.43 -15.56 -5.36
CA LYS A 182 -1.64 -14.45 -4.43
C LYS A 182 -1.13 -13.12 -4.98
N LEU A 183 -1.09 -12.98 -6.31
CA LEU A 183 -0.69 -11.71 -6.92
C LEU A 183 -1.71 -10.63 -6.53
N PRO A 184 -1.27 -9.41 -6.19
CA PRO A 184 -2.18 -8.36 -5.73
C PRO A 184 -3.30 -8.04 -6.73
N VAL A 185 -3.01 -8.09 -8.04
CA VAL A 185 -4.00 -7.90 -9.11
C VAL A 185 -5.05 -9.00 -9.12
N THR A 186 -4.64 -10.27 -9.08
CA THR A 186 -5.54 -11.43 -9.05
C THR A 186 -6.46 -11.38 -7.82
N VAL A 187 -5.89 -11.09 -6.64
CA VAL A 187 -6.65 -10.98 -5.40
C VAL A 187 -7.68 -9.84 -5.47
N TYR A 188 -7.32 -8.73 -6.13
CA TYR A 188 -8.26 -7.64 -6.32
C TYR A 188 -9.36 -7.98 -7.33
N GLU A 189 -9.00 -8.44 -8.54
CA GLU A 189 -9.92 -8.67 -9.65
C GLU A 189 -10.89 -9.83 -9.40
N GLU A 190 -10.40 -10.96 -8.88
CA GLU A 190 -11.22 -12.16 -8.70
C GLU A 190 -11.98 -12.17 -7.38
N PHE A 191 -11.54 -11.39 -6.38
CA PHE A 191 -12.10 -11.44 -5.03
C PHE A 191 -12.61 -10.10 -4.50
N VAL A 192 -11.80 -9.04 -4.47
CA VAL A 192 -12.22 -7.76 -3.85
C VAL A 192 -13.23 -7.00 -4.71
N ALA A 193 -12.96 -6.81 -6.01
CA ALA A 193 -13.84 -6.05 -6.89
C ALA A 193 -15.25 -6.68 -7.02
N PRO A 194 -15.40 -8.00 -7.23
CA PRO A 194 -16.72 -8.63 -7.28
C PRO A 194 -17.49 -8.52 -5.95
N PHE A 195 -16.78 -8.62 -4.83
CA PHE A 195 -17.35 -8.40 -3.49
C PHE A 195 -17.92 -6.98 -3.36
N LEU A 196 -17.12 -5.96 -3.68
CA LEU A 196 -17.54 -4.56 -3.57
C LEU A 196 -18.70 -4.23 -4.49
N ALA A 197 -18.74 -4.83 -5.68
CA ALA A 197 -19.85 -4.69 -6.62
C ALA A 197 -21.16 -5.33 -6.11
N ALA A 198 -21.09 -6.46 -5.42
CA ALA A 198 -22.26 -7.20 -4.96
C ALA A 198 -22.92 -6.62 -3.70
N ASP A 199 -22.12 -6.28 -2.68
CA ASP A 199 -22.63 -5.90 -1.35
C ASP A 199 -22.43 -4.41 -1.00
N ALA A 200 -21.77 -3.64 -1.87
CA ALA A 200 -21.34 -2.25 -1.68
C ALA A 200 -20.13 -2.04 -0.72
N LEU A 201 -19.67 -0.79 -0.61
CA LEU A 201 -18.42 -0.42 0.06
C LEU A 201 -18.53 -0.46 1.60
N PRO A 202 -17.70 -1.26 2.31
CA PRO A 202 -17.60 -1.21 3.77
C PRO A 202 -16.84 0.04 4.25
N ASP A 203 -17.16 0.59 5.41
CA ASP A 203 -16.48 1.77 5.98
C ASP A 203 -14.98 1.57 6.12
N GLN A 204 -14.58 0.35 6.45
CA GLN A 204 -13.19 -0.04 6.62
C GLN A 204 -13.00 -1.48 6.20
N ILE A 205 -12.03 -1.74 5.32
CA ILE A 205 -11.45 -3.07 5.13
C ILE A 205 -10.32 -3.28 6.12
N VAL A 206 -10.26 -4.47 6.72
CA VAL A 206 -9.24 -4.87 7.68
C VAL A 206 -8.54 -6.13 7.18
N THR A 207 -7.23 -6.05 6.97
CA THR A 207 -6.39 -7.16 6.49
C THR A 207 -5.24 -7.44 7.45
N ASP A 208 -4.63 -8.60 7.31
CA ASP A 208 -3.29 -8.84 7.87
C ASP A 208 -2.21 -8.13 7.04
N LYS A 209 -0.99 -8.07 7.56
CA LYS A 209 0.15 -7.46 6.85
C LYS A 209 0.62 -8.43 5.75
N GLY A 210 0.26 -8.15 4.51
CA GLY A 210 0.63 -8.93 3.33
C GLY A 210 0.58 -8.09 2.05
N ARG A 211 1.47 -8.39 1.10
CA ARG A 211 1.62 -7.65 -0.18
C ARG A 211 0.45 -7.89 -1.13
N GLU A 212 -0.20 -9.05 -0.99
CA GLU A 212 -1.41 -9.43 -1.72
C GLU A 212 -2.56 -8.42 -1.60
N TRP A 213 -2.55 -7.55 -0.57
CA TRP A 213 -3.62 -6.59 -0.29
C TRP A 213 -3.39 -5.20 -0.87
N TYR A 214 -2.26 -4.92 -1.54
CA TYR A 214 -1.85 -3.55 -1.87
C TYR A 214 -2.83 -2.87 -2.83
N VAL A 215 -3.22 -3.57 -3.90
CA VAL A 215 -4.23 -3.07 -4.85
C VAL A 215 -5.58 -2.85 -4.15
N ALA A 216 -5.99 -3.76 -3.27
CA ALA A 216 -7.23 -3.63 -2.51
C ALA A 216 -7.23 -2.42 -1.56
N ALA A 217 -6.11 -2.20 -0.85
CA ALA A 217 -5.94 -1.06 0.05
C ALA A 217 -5.98 0.26 -0.73
N PHE A 218 -5.24 0.33 -1.84
CA PHE A 218 -5.18 1.51 -2.69
C PHE A 218 -6.55 1.89 -3.27
N VAL A 219 -7.26 0.93 -3.87
CA VAL A 219 -8.58 1.19 -4.44
C VAL A 219 -9.58 1.61 -3.36
N CYS A 220 -9.54 1.00 -2.16
CA CYS A 220 -10.43 1.40 -1.08
C CYS A 220 -10.20 2.84 -0.61
N LEU A 221 -8.95 3.30 -0.60
CA LEU A 221 -8.62 4.69 -0.27
C LEU A 221 -9.12 5.66 -1.36
N LEU A 222 -8.96 5.28 -2.62
CA LEU A 222 -9.40 6.08 -3.77
C LEU A 222 -10.93 6.21 -3.81
N LEU A 223 -11.64 5.11 -3.55
CA LEU A 223 -13.10 5.06 -3.50
C LEU A 223 -13.66 5.78 -2.28
N ALA A 224 -12.98 5.76 -1.13
CA ALA A 224 -13.45 6.44 0.08
C ALA A 224 -13.66 7.95 -0.13
N ARG A 225 -12.74 8.63 -0.83
CA ARG A 225 -12.87 10.06 -1.14
C ARG A 225 -14.05 10.34 -2.07
N ARG A 226 -14.25 9.49 -3.08
CA ARG A 226 -15.37 9.63 -4.05
C ARG A 226 -16.73 9.26 -3.47
N ALA A 227 -16.76 8.37 -2.48
CA ALA A 227 -17.96 7.96 -1.76
C ALA A 227 -18.40 8.97 -0.68
N GLY A 228 -17.76 10.16 -0.59
CA GLY A 228 -18.12 11.20 0.36
C GLY A 228 -17.77 10.88 1.81
N ARG A 229 -16.81 9.98 2.06
CA ARG A 229 -16.35 9.63 3.41
C ARG A 229 -15.41 10.70 3.97
N ALA A 230 -15.98 11.82 4.41
CA ALA A 230 -15.27 12.89 5.11
C ALA A 230 -15.26 12.67 6.65
N GLY A 231 -14.99 11.44 7.09
CA GLY A 231 -14.88 11.11 8.52
C GLY A 231 -13.52 10.50 8.81
N GLY A 232 -12.85 10.93 9.89
CA GLY A 232 -11.46 10.61 10.26
C GLY A 232 -11.10 9.14 10.55
N ARG A 233 -11.78 8.18 9.92
CA ARG A 233 -11.52 6.75 10.02
C ARG A 233 -11.04 6.22 8.66
N ALA A 234 -9.82 5.69 8.62
CA ALA A 234 -9.22 5.13 7.42
C ALA A 234 -10.07 4.01 6.79
N ALA A 235 -10.25 4.07 5.47
CA ALA A 235 -11.02 3.10 4.69
C ALA A 235 -10.34 1.72 4.57
N HIS A 236 -9.05 1.65 4.87
CA HIS A 236 -8.29 0.42 4.98
C HIS A 236 -7.47 0.41 6.28
N ARG A 237 -7.26 -0.75 6.89
CA ARG A 237 -6.43 -0.90 8.09
C ARG A 237 -5.70 -2.24 8.11
N PHE A 238 -4.37 -2.17 8.14
CA PHE A 238 -3.52 -3.31 8.45
C PHE A 238 -3.52 -3.61 9.95
N VAL A 239 -3.70 -4.88 10.31
CA VAL A 239 -3.61 -5.35 11.69
C VAL A 239 -2.81 -6.65 11.76
N PRO A 240 -2.11 -6.97 12.87
CA PRO A 240 -1.56 -8.32 13.05
C PRO A 240 -2.67 -9.38 12.98
N SER A 241 -2.36 -10.59 12.52
CA SER A 241 -3.30 -11.74 12.49
C SER A 241 -4.04 -11.95 13.82
N THR A 242 -3.35 -11.74 14.95
CA THR A 242 -3.93 -11.80 16.30
C THR A 242 -5.08 -10.81 16.54
N ARG A 243 -5.12 -9.70 15.79
CA ARG A 243 -6.17 -8.66 15.81
C ARG A 243 -7.18 -8.78 14.66
N ASN A 244 -6.89 -9.56 13.60
CA ASN A 244 -7.84 -9.92 12.55
C ASN A 244 -8.77 -11.09 12.98
N THR A 245 -9.27 -11.04 14.21
CA THR A 245 -9.93 -12.17 14.87
C THR A 245 -11.21 -12.67 14.16
N PRO A 246 -12.06 -11.82 13.56
CA PRO A 246 -13.24 -12.26 12.82
C PRO A 246 -12.97 -13.30 11.72
N VAL A 247 -12.03 -12.99 10.82
CA VAL A 247 -11.71 -13.83 9.67
C VAL A 247 -10.87 -15.03 10.07
N GLU A 248 -9.91 -14.86 10.99
CA GLU A 248 -9.09 -15.95 11.52
C GLU A 248 -9.92 -17.06 12.19
N ARG A 249 -10.98 -16.67 12.92
CA ARG A 249 -11.92 -17.65 13.48
C ARG A 249 -12.70 -18.36 12.38
N PHE A 250 -13.06 -17.65 11.33
CA PHE A 250 -13.84 -18.19 10.22
C PHE A 250 -13.00 -19.10 9.31
N ASN A 251 -11.70 -18.85 9.14
CA ASN A 251 -10.79 -19.72 8.39
C ASN A 251 -10.79 -21.17 8.89
N ARG A 252 -11.13 -21.39 10.17
CA ARG A 252 -11.34 -22.75 10.69
C ARG A 252 -12.49 -23.47 9.99
N GLU A 253 -13.57 -22.77 9.65
CA GLU A 253 -14.71 -23.34 8.94
C GLU A 253 -14.35 -23.68 7.49
N VAL A 254 -13.60 -22.81 6.81
CA VAL A 254 -13.03 -23.11 5.46
C VAL A 254 -12.18 -24.37 5.52
N ASN A 255 -11.25 -24.44 6.48
CA ASN A 255 -10.35 -25.58 6.65
C ASN A 255 -11.12 -26.88 6.92
N MET A 256 -12.05 -26.86 7.87
CA MET A 256 -12.75 -28.08 8.29
C MET A 256 -13.85 -28.53 7.33
N ARG A 257 -14.40 -27.64 6.48
CA ARG A 257 -15.55 -27.97 5.63
C ARG A 257 -15.20 -28.13 4.16
N VAL A 258 -14.13 -27.48 3.72
CA VAL A 258 -13.73 -27.48 2.32
C VAL A 258 -12.33 -28.10 2.19
N LEU A 259 -11.31 -27.45 2.75
CA LEU A 259 -9.91 -27.83 2.47
C LEU A 259 -9.49 -29.19 3.05
N VAL A 260 -10.13 -29.68 4.11
CA VAL A 260 -9.81 -31.00 4.68
C VAL A 260 -10.02 -32.15 3.68
N HIS A 261 -10.98 -32.01 2.76
CA HIS A 261 -11.26 -33.04 1.75
C HIS A 261 -10.16 -33.07 0.70
N PHE A 262 -9.74 -31.90 0.22
CA PHE A 262 -8.60 -31.75 -0.69
C PHE A 262 -7.29 -32.18 -0.03
N ARG A 263 -7.08 -31.86 1.25
CA ARG A 263 -5.90 -32.32 1.98
C ARG A 263 -5.81 -33.84 2.05
N ARG A 264 -6.94 -34.53 2.26
CA ARG A 264 -6.98 -36.01 2.23
C ARG A 264 -6.68 -36.57 0.84
N LEU A 265 -7.22 -35.94 -0.20
CA LEU A 265 -6.95 -36.33 -1.59
C LEU A 265 -5.48 -36.13 -1.94
N ILE A 266 -4.90 -34.97 -1.61
CA ILE A 266 -3.49 -34.66 -1.79
C ILE A 266 -2.61 -35.69 -1.10
N ASN A 267 -2.84 -35.95 0.20
CA ASN A 267 -2.07 -36.94 0.93
C ASN A 267 -2.14 -38.33 0.28
N PHE A 268 -3.32 -38.74 -0.18
CA PHE A 268 -3.47 -40.00 -0.91
C PHE A 268 -2.69 -40.00 -2.23
N MET A 269 -2.73 -38.91 -3.00
CA MET A 269 -1.99 -38.81 -4.26
C MET A 269 -0.47 -38.83 -4.02
N GLU A 270 0.03 -38.12 -3.00
CA GLU A 270 1.45 -38.13 -2.61
C GLU A 270 1.89 -39.51 -2.12
N GLU A 271 1.10 -40.19 -1.28
CA GLU A 271 1.41 -41.54 -0.78
C GLU A 271 1.44 -42.62 -1.87
N ASN A 272 0.88 -42.34 -3.05
CA ASN A 272 0.82 -43.25 -4.19
C ASN A 272 1.65 -42.74 -5.40
N ASP A 273 2.53 -41.76 -5.19
CA ASP A 273 3.39 -41.17 -6.24
C ASP A 273 2.61 -40.64 -7.46
N LEU A 274 1.40 -40.11 -7.22
CA LEU A 274 0.52 -39.50 -8.24
C LEU A 274 0.59 -37.97 -8.27
N LEU A 275 1.28 -37.37 -7.31
CA LEU A 275 1.47 -35.93 -7.18
C LEU A 275 2.77 -35.64 -6.41
N ASP A 276 3.72 -34.98 -7.05
CA ASP A 276 4.90 -34.39 -6.40
C ASP A 276 4.71 -32.87 -6.25
N LYS A 277 4.76 -32.40 -5.01
CA LYS A 277 4.67 -30.96 -4.69
C LYS A 277 5.86 -30.14 -5.21
N ASN A 278 6.97 -30.78 -5.58
CA ASN A 278 8.15 -30.12 -6.13
C ASN A 278 8.12 -30.09 -7.66
N ASP A 279 7.24 -30.86 -8.31
CA ASP A 279 7.03 -30.78 -9.75
C ASP A 279 6.00 -29.69 -10.08
N ALA A 280 6.46 -28.63 -10.76
CA ALA A 280 5.63 -27.48 -11.09
C ALA A 280 4.50 -27.81 -12.08
N GLN A 281 4.68 -28.79 -12.97
CA GLN A 281 3.67 -29.21 -13.94
C GLN A 281 2.57 -30.01 -13.25
N GLU A 282 2.94 -30.94 -12.36
CA GLU A 282 1.97 -31.72 -11.60
C GLU A 282 1.15 -30.84 -10.65
N VAL A 283 1.81 -29.94 -9.93
CA VAL A 283 1.13 -28.95 -9.07
C VAL A 283 0.18 -28.06 -9.90
N HIS A 284 0.59 -27.63 -11.10
CA HIS A 284 -0.26 -26.83 -11.96
C HIS A 284 -1.47 -27.62 -12.49
N ALA A 285 -1.27 -28.87 -12.92
CA ALA A 285 -2.34 -29.74 -13.39
C ALA A 285 -3.36 -30.04 -12.26
N PHE A 286 -2.87 -30.40 -11.07
CA PHE A 286 -3.71 -30.63 -9.90
C PHE A 286 -4.51 -29.38 -9.53
N SER A 287 -3.84 -28.22 -9.38
CA SER A 287 -4.49 -26.97 -8.97
C SER A 287 -5.54 -26.48 -9.96
N SER A 288 -5.31 -26.66 -11.27
CA SER A 288 -6.27 -26.30 -12.32
C SER A 288 -7.59 -27.08 -12.22
N VAL A 289 -7.52 -28.36 -11.80
CA VAL A 289 -8.72 -29.20 -11.59
C VAL A 289 -9.33 -28.99 -10.21
N ALA A 290 -8.50 -28.83 -9.18
CA ALA A 290 -8.94 -28.71 -7.80
C ALA A 290 -9.58 -27.36 -7.50
N THR A 291 -9.08 -26.25 -8.05
CA THR A 291 -9.55 -24.89 -7.72
C THR A 291 -11.06 -24.69 -7.99
N PRO A 292 -11.63 -25.10 -9.15
CA PRO A 292 -13.07 -25.02 -9.39
C PRO A 292 -13.90 -25.86 -8.39
N LEU A 293 -13.38 -27.01 -7.97
CA LEU A 293 -14.04 -27.87 -6.98
C LEU A 293 -13.98 -27.25 -5.58
N VAL A 294 -12.85 -26.62 -5.22
CA VAL A 294 -12.72 -25.84 -3.99
C VAL A 294 -13.74 -24.71 -4.00
N GLN A 295 -13.86 -23.97 -5.11
CA GLN A 295 -14.84 -22.89 -5.25
C GLN A 295 -16.28 -23.39 -5.04
N ALA A 296 -16.66 -24.52 -5.64
CA ALA A 296 -17.99 -25.10 -5.42
C ALA A 296 -18.24 -25.43 -3.93
N GLY A 297 -17.23 -25.93 -3.22
CA GLY A 297 -17.32 -26.15 -1.77
C GLY A 297 -17.44 -24.85 -0.96
N LEU A 298 -16.76 -23.79 -1.38
CA LEU A 298 -16.85 -22.46 -0.78
C LEU A 298 -18.23 -21.83 -0.98
N ASP A 299 -18.84 -21.99 -2.16
CA ASP A 299 -20.18 -21.46 -2.46
C ASP A 299 -21.24 -22.10 -1.53
N LEU A 300 -21.16 -23.42 -1.36
CA LEU A 300 -21.99 -24.17 -0.42
C LEU A 300 -21.79 -23.69 1.03
N LEU A 301 -20.53 -23.46 1.43
CA LEU A 301 -20.22 -22.93 2.75
C LEU A 301 -20.80 -21.54 2.96
N LYS A 302 -20.62 -20.61 2.03
CA LYS A 302 -21.16 -19.24 2.13
C LYS A 302 -22.68 -19.26 2.26
N ALA A 303 -23.37 -20.01 1.39
CA ALA A 303 -24.83 -20.12 1.40
C ALA A 303 -25.35 -20.66 2.74
N SER A 304 -24.76 -21.75 3.23
CA SER A 304 -25.11 -22.34 4.53
C SER A 304 -24.82 -21.39 5.69
N TRP A 305 -23.62 -20.79 5.72
CA TRP A 305 -23.15 -19.96 6.81
C TRP A 305 -24.04 -18.73 6.99
N ASN A 306 -24.38 -18.03 5.90
CA ASN A 306 -25.15 -16.81 6.01
C ASN A 306 -26.59 -17.03 6.51
N GLN A 307 -27.09 -18.28 6.44
CA GLN A 307 -28.43 -18.66 6.92
C GLN A 307 -28.43 -19.44 8.24
N HIS A 308 -27.27 -19.85 8.75
CA HIS A 308 -27.19 -20.63 9.99
C HIS A 308 -27.24 -19.76 11.25
N SER A 309 -27.71 -20.33 12.36
CA SER A 309 -27.75 -19.61 13.65
C SER A 309 -26.42 -19.68 14.41
N ILE A 310 -25.81 -18.51 14.63
CA ILE A 310 -24.62 -18.35 15.46
C ILE A 310 -25.03 -18.06 16.91
N ALA A 311 -24.33 -18.70 17.86
CA ALA A 311 -24.55 -18.45 19.28
C ALA A 311 -24.10 -17.03 19.66
N GLY A 312 -24.92 -16.34 20.46
CA GLY A 312 -24.53 -15.06 21.06
C GLY A 312 -23.42 -15.23 22.08
N ARG A 313 -22.70 -14.15 22.34
CA ARG A 313 -21.67 -14.10 23.37
C ARG A 313 -22.33 -13.95 24.75
N THR A 314 -21.87 -14.74 25.72
CA THR A 314 -22.28 -14.62 27.12
C THR A 314 -22.05 -13.20 27.62
N GLY A 315 -23.07 -12.56 28.20
CA GLY A 315 -23.01 -11.19 28.70
C GLY A 315 -23.19 -10.08 27.65
N CYS A 316 -23.42 -10.41 26.36
CA CYS A 316 -23.66 -9.41 25.31
C CYS A 316 -24.93 -9.75 24.50
N PRO A 317 -26.12 -9.29 24.94
CA PRO A 317 -27.38 -9.50 24.23
C PRO A 317 -27.32 -8.99 22.77
N GLY A 318 -28.01 -9.66 21.85
CA GLY A 318 -28.09 -9.24 20.43
C GLY A 318 -26.92 -9.65 19.53
N THR A 319 -25.87 -10.27 20.08
CA THR A 319 -24.68 -10.73 19.33
C THR A 319 -24.83 -12.10 18.65
N GLY A 320 -25.92 -12.82 18.91
CA GLY A 320 -26.27 -14.08 18.26
C GLY A 320 -27.32 -13.90 17.17
N GLY A 321 -27.57 -14.96 16.40
CA GLY A 321 -28.60 -14.98 15.34
C GLY A 321 -28.05 -15.45 14.00
N ILE A 322 -28.85 -15.25 12.94
CA ILE A 322 -28.51 -15.62 11.57
C ILE A 322 -27.77 -14.46 10.89
N PRO A 323 -26.56 -14.63 10.34
CA PRO A 323 -25.78 -13.54 9.77
C PRO A 323 -26.54 -12.66 8.78
N ALA A 324 -27.25 -13.25 7.80
CA ALA A 324 -28.04 -12.49 6.83
C ALA A 324 -29.15 -11.65 7.48
N GLN A 325 -29.83 -12.20 8.49
CA GLN A 325 -30.86 -11.46 9.24
C GLN A 325 -30.26 -10.35 10.10
N ARG A 326 -29.03 -10.56 10.61
CA ARG A 326 -28.30 -9.55 11.38
C ARG A 326 -27.83 -8.40 10.49
N ALA A 327 -27.37 -8.69 9.27
CA ALA A 327 -27.04 -7.68 8.27
C ALA A 327 -28.24 -6.78 7.95
N ALA A 328 -29.41 -7.38 7.74
CA ALA A 328 -30.64 -6.62 7.50
C ALA A 328 -31.13 -5.82 8.72
N ARG A 329 -30.85 -6.29 9.94
CA ARG A 329 -31.31 -5.67 11.19
C ARG A 329 -30.42 -4.51 11.65
N ASP A 330 -29.11 -4.62 11.41
CA ASP A 330 -28.12 -3.66 11.87
C ASP A 330 -27.48 -2.92 10.65
N PRO A 331 -28.25 -2.26 9.76
CA PRO A 331 -27.71 -1.65 8.53
C PRO A 331 -26.82 -0.44 8.82
N HIS A 332 -26.06 -0.01 7.81
CA HIS A 332 -25.26 1.21 7.88
C HIS A 332 -26.15 2.45 8.14
N PRO A 333 -25.81 3.34 9.10
CA PRO A 333 -26.66 4.47 9.51
C PRO A 333 -26.94 5.50 8.40
N GLY A 334 -26.02 5.66 7.45
CA GLY A 334 -26.12 6.58 6.32
C GLY A 334 -26.64 5.96 5.02
N GLY A 335 -27.16 4.73 5.07
CA GLY A 335 -27.41 3.92 3.86
C GLY A 335 -26.13 3.26 3.34
N GLN A 336 -26.30 2.21 2.55
CA GLN A 336 -25.19 1.39 2.05
C GLN A 336 -24.48 2.13 0.91
N LEU A 337 -23.15 2.26 0.99
CA LEU A 337 -22.36 3.08 0.06
C LEU A 337 -22.13 2.37 -1.27
N VAL A 338 -22.73 2.87 -2.34
CA VAL A 338 -22.67 2.25 -3.68
C VAL A 338 -21.46 2.80 -4.45
N LEU A 339 -20.88 1.96 -5.31
CA LEU A 339 -19.84 2.38 -6.25
C LEU A 339 -20.37 3.45 -7.23
N PRO A 340 -19.55 4.42 -7.65
CA PRO A 340 -19.93 5.39 -8.66
C PRO A 340 -20.32 4.69 -9.98
N PRO A 341 -21.35 5.16 -10.72
CA PRO A 341 -21.85 4.49 -11.93
C PRO A 341 -20.84 4.26 -13.06
N ASN A 342 -19.74 5.04 -13.08
CA ASN A 342 -18.71 5.02 -14.13
C ASN A 342 -17.37 4.42 -13.63
N PHE A 343 -17.37 3.73 -12.48
CA PHE A 343 -16.18 3.01 -12.01
C PHE A 343 -16.23 1.59 -12.57
N ASP A 344 -15.78 1.41 -13.82
CA ASP A 344 -15.70 0.11 -14.46
C ASP A 344 -14.46 -0.69 -14.01
N GLY A 345 -14.52 -2.01 -14.18
CA GLY A 345 -13.42 -2.92 -13.84
C GLY A 345 -12.14 -2.65 -14.65
N GLU A 346 -12.28 -2.02 -15.82
CA GLU A 346 -11.18 -1.69 -16.73
C GLU A 346 -10.36 -0.49 -16.23
N THR A 347 -11.02 0.53 -15.67
CA THR A 347 -10.36 1.63 -14.96
C THR A 347 -9.64 1.11 -13.72
N ALA A 348 -10.23 0.17 -12.99
CA ALA A 348 -9.58 -0.45 -11.84
C ALA A 348 -8.36 -1.31 -12.24
N ALA A 349 -8.42 -2.02 -13.38
CA ALA A 349 -7.31 -2.81 -13.91
C ALA A 349 -6.16 -1.91 -14.41
N ARG A 350 -6.43 -0.82 -15.13
CA ARG A 350 -5.41 0.17 -15.54
C ARG A 350 -4.75 0.83 -14.34
N VAL A 351 -5.55 1.15 -13.32
CA VAL A 351 -5.08 1.63 -12.03
C VAL A 351 -4.25 0.55 -11.32
N ALA A 352 -4.63 -0.73 -11.37
CA ALA A 352 -3.88 -1.86 -10.81
C ALA A 352 -2.56 -2.14 -11.54
N THR A 353 -2.47 -1.96 -12.86
CA THR A 353 -1.20 -2.07 -13.63
C THR A 353 -0.20 -0.99 -13.21
N VAL A 354 -0.69 0.24 -12.99
CA VAL A 354 0.11 1.32 -12.38
C VAL A 354 0.45 0.98 -10.93
N THR A 355 -0.50 0.43 -10.17
CA THR A 355 -0.32 0.08 -8.75
C THR A 355 0.62 -1.10 -8.55
N MET A 356 0.73 -2.06 -9.48
CA MET A 356 1.72 -3.15 -9.40
C MET A 356 3.14 -2.63 -9.62
N LYS A 357 3.33 -1.61 -10.47
CA LYS A 357 4.61 -0.89 -10.58
C LYS A 357 4.92 -0.07 -9.32
N VAL A 358 3.89 0.42 -8.64
CA VAL A 358 3.96 1.16 -7.36
C VAL A 358 3.93 0.22 -6.14
N ALA A 359 3.63 -1.07 -6.28
CA ALA A 359 3.52 -2.02 -5.17
C ALA A 359 4.89 -2.34 -4.57
N ASP A 360 5.94 -2.28 -5.39
CA ASP A 360 7.34 -2.28 -4.96
C ASP A 360 7.69 -0.99 -4.18
N GLU A 361 6.98 0.12 -4.43
CA GLU A 361 7.11 1.41 -3.72
C GLU A 361 6.16 1.51 -2.48
N MET A 362 5.11 0.69 -2.39
CA MET A 362 4.10 0.69 -1.30
C MET A 362 4.50 -0.11 -0.05
N ASP A 363 5.49 -1.01 -0.17
CA ASP A 363 6.08 -1.73 0.98
C ASP A 363 6.56 -0.74 2.08
N ASP A 364 6.98 0.45 1.65
CA ASP A 364 7.50 1.50 2.51
C ASP A 364 6.42 2.34 3.21
N ALA A 365 5.28 2.56 2.55
CA ALA A 365 4.15 3.30 3.11
C ALA A 365 3.34 2.49 4.14
N ILE A 366 3.29 1.17 3.99
CA ILE A 366 2.47 0.27 4.83
C ILE A 366 3.18 -0.11 6.14
N ALA A 367 4.50 -0.05 6.16
CA ALA A 367 5.30 -0.32 7.35
C ALA A 367 5.24 0.82 8.39
N GLN A 368 4.93 2.05 7.99
CA GLN A 368 5.01 3.26 8.84
C GLN A 368 3.72 3.70 9.56
N HIS A 369 2.59 3.02 9.36
CA HIS A 369 1.36 3.25 10.15
C HIS A 369 0.67 4.63 9.98
N ASP A 370 0.82 5.36 8.86
CA ASP A 370 0.03 6.58 8.60
C ASP A 370 -0.80 6.47 7.31
N ILE A 371 -2.11 6.29 7.45
CA ILE A 371 -3.10 6.33 6.36
C ILE A 371 -4.02 7.54 6.59
N LEU A 372 -3.44 8.74 6.63
CA LEU A 372 -4.23 9.98 6.62
C LEU A 372 -3.78 11.06 5.62
N ASP A 373 -2.56 11.04 5.06
CA ASP A 373 -2.06 12.22 4.32
C ASP A 373 -2.08 12.17 2.79
N VAL A 374 -2.74 11.17 2.19
CA VAL A 374 -3.00 11.25 0.75
C VAL A 374 -4.27 12.11 0.58
N VAL A 375 -4.13 13.32 0.02
CA VAL A 375 -5.16 14.30 -0.46
C VAL A 375 -6.07 14.87 0.65
N VAL A 376 -5.88 16.10 1.16
CA VAL A 376 -5.96 17.44 0.52
C VAL A 376 -5.19 18.48 1.36
N LEU A 377 -4.64 19.49 0.68
CA LEU A 377 -4.30 20.86 1.11
C LEU A 377 -4.88 21.32 2.48
N GLU A 378 -3.98 21.84 3.33
CA GLU A 378 -4.09 22.48 4.66
C GLU A 378 -5.10 23.66 4.81
N PRO A 379 -5.37 24.28 6.01
CA PRO A 379 -4.57 24.31 7.27
C PRO A 379 -5.30 24.27 8.66
N ALA A 380 -4.46 24.06 9.70
CA ALA A 380 -4.45 24.57 11.09
C ALA A 380 -5.63 24.32 12.06
N ASP A 381 -5.42 23.57 13.17
CA ASP A 381 -5.04 24.12 14.50
C ASP A 381 -5.18 23.11 15.68
N GLU A 382 -4.22 23.22 16.61
CA GLU A 382 -4.22 22.92 18.05
C GLU A 382 -4.26 21.48 18.64
N ALA A 383 -3.05 21.09 19.10
CA ALA A 383 -2.69 20.78 20.51
C ALA A 383 -2.99 19.42 21.20
N MET A 384 -1.87 18.80 21.63
CA MET A 384 -1.61 18.03 22.87
C MET A 384 -2.12 16.59 23.05
N GLY A 385 -1.16 15.68 23.29
CA GLY A 385 -1.32 14.68 24.37
C GLY A 385 -0.65 13.30 24.24
N CYS A 386 0.67 13.23 24.46
CA CYS A 386 1.42 12.19 25.19
C CYS A 386 1.11 10.68 24.99
N GLY A 387 2.14 9.93 24.54
CA GLY A 387 2.56 8.73 25.29
C GLY A 387 2.78 7.42 24.53
N THR A 388 4.07 7.14 24.30
CA THR A 388 4.80 5.84 24.37
C THR A 388 5.36 5.29 23.05
N SER A 389 6.67 5.49 22.94
CA SER A 389 7.61 5.10 21.90
C SER A 389 7.73 3.57 21.73
N LYS A 390 7.76 3.13 20.47
CA LYS A 390 8.41 1.86 20.06
C LYS A 390 9.76 2.21 19.42
N PRO A 391 10.77 1.31 19.48
CA PRO A 391 12.14 1.65 19.12
C PRO A 391 12.25 1.87 17.60
N GLY A 392 12.97 2.91 17.20
CA GLY A 392 13.39 3.08 15.81
C GLY A 392 14.37 2.00 15.36
N LEU A 393 14.72 2.00 14.07
CA LEU A 393 15.79 1.16 13.52
C LEU A 393 17.09 1.34 14.32
N THR A 394 17.83 0.27 14.54
CA THR A 394 19.16 0.36 15.17
C THR A 394 20.16 1.01 14.21
N TYR A 395 21.28 1.50 14.75
CA TYR A 395 22.36 2.06 13.94
C TYR A 395 22.89 1.03 12.92
N GLU A 396 23.01 -0.24 13.32
CA GLU A 396 23.47 -1.33 12.45
C GLU A 396 22.50 -1.56 11.28
N GLU A 397 21.19 -1.57 11.54
CA GLU A 397 20.17 -1.70 10.49
C GLU A 397 20.23 -0.50 9.52
N LYS A 398 20.45 0.71 10.03
CA LYS A 398 20.62 1.91 9.20
C LYS A 398 21.94 1.90 8.41
N LEU A 399 23.01 1.34 8.97
CA LEU A 399 24.30 1.19 8.28
C LEU A 399 24.20 0.17 7.14
N GLU A 400 23.47 -0.92 7.35
CA GLU A 400 23.14 -1.87 6.29
C GLU A 400 22.35 -1.20 5.17
N LEU A 401 21.37 -0.36 5.51
CA LEU A 401 20.60 0.43 4.53
C LEU A 401 21.47 1.44 3.78
N TRP A 402 22.34 2.17 4.48
CA TRP A 402 23.30 3.10 3.87
C TRP A 402 24.12 2.38 2.79
N ARG A 403 24.65 1.19 3.10
CA ARG A 403 25.44 0.38 2.16
C ARG A 403 24.60 -0.21 1.05
N LYS A 404 23.39 -0.69 1.37
CA LYS A 404 22.42 -1.22 0.38
C LYS A 404 22.13 -0.18 -0.70
N TRP A 405 21.97 1.08 -0.33
CA TRP A 405 21.73 2.18 -1.25
C TRP A 405 23.00 2.78 -1.85
N GLY A 406 24.12 2.07 -1.82
CA GLY A 406 25.37 2.48 -2.46
C GLY A 406 26.22 3.47 -1.66
N GLY A 407 25.82 3.86 -0.45
CA GLY A 407 26.58 4.78 0.41
C GLY A 407 28.00 4.30 0.73
N GLY A 408 28.27 2.99 0.58
CA GLY A 408 29.60 2.40 0.64
C GLY A 408 30.61 3.06 -0.32
N ASP A 409 30.14 3.55 -1.47
CA ASP A 409 30.98 4.26 -2.46
C ASP A 409 31.55 5.57 -1.90
N LEU A 410 30.90 6.17 -0.90
CA LEU A 410 31.30 7.43 -0.26
C LEU A 410 32.07 7.23 1.06
N GLU A 411 32.00 6.04 1.66
CA GLU A 411 32.59 5.76 2.99
C GLU A 411 34.10 6.09 3.04
N ARG A 412 34.85 5.78 1.97
CA ARG A 412 36.30 6.04 1.91
C ARG A 412 36.64 7.54 2.01
N VAL A 413 35.96 8.38 1.24
CA VAL A 413 36.27 9.82 1.21
C VAL A 413 35.74 10.57 2.42
N LEU A 414 34.68 10.05 3.05
CA LEU A 414 34.18 10.53 4.32
C LEU A 414 35.12 10.14 5.47
N ALA A 415 35.57 8.88 5.52
CA ALA A 415 36.45 8.38 6.57
C ALA A 415 37.86 9.00 6.54
N SER A 416 38.40 9.27 5.36
CA SER A 416 39.69 9.96 5.20
C SER A 416 39.62 11.46 5.50
N GLY A 417 38.41 12.03 5.55
CA GLY A 417 38.22 13.48 5.61
C GLY A 417 38.57 14.18 4.29
N ALA A 418 38.72 13.46 3.18
CA ALA A 418 38.87 14.05 1.86
C ALA A 418 37.66 14.93 1.50
N VAL A 419 36.46 14.46 1.85
CA VAL A 419 35.19 15.18 1.70
C VAL A 419 34.56 15.42 3.08
N ALA A 420 34.13 16.65 3.32
CA ALA A 420 33.29 17.00 4.47
C ALA A 420 31.92 17.50 4.01
N LEU A 421 30.83 16.97 4.58
CA LEU A 421 29.47 17.38 4.22
C LEU A 421 28.93 18.40 5.21
N LEU A 422 28.43 19.51 4.71
CA LEU A 422 27.84 20.57 5.53
C LEU A 422 26.45 20.15 6.03
N ASP A 423 26.12 20.45 7.28
CA ASP A 423 24.76 20.24 7.79
C ASP A 423 23.81 21.25 7.11
N ALA A 424 22.79 20.75 6.41
CA ALA A 424 21.75 21.59 5.80
C ALA A 424 21.11 22.55 6.81
N GLN A 425 20.91 22.12 8.06
CA GLN A 425 20.34 22.97 9.11
C GLN A 425 21.30 24.10 9.50
N TRP A 426 22.62 23.84 9.47
CA TRP A 426 23.62 24.88 9.69
C TRP A 426 23.63 25.90 8.55
N ILE A 427 23.59 25.42 7.29
CA ILE A 427 23.51 26.28 6.10
C ILE A 427 22.30 27.22 6.19
N ILE A 428 21.13 26.69 6.56
CA ILE A 428 19.90 27.48 6.70
C ILE A 428 20.08 28.57 7.75
N ARG A 429 20.55 28.24 8.95
CA ARG A 429 20.76 29.23 10.03
C ARG A 429 21.79 30.29 9.63
N HIS A 430 22.88 29.88 8.98
CA HIS A 430 23.93 30.80 8.53
C HIS A 430 23.40 31.78 7.48
N ALA A 431 22.59 31.29 6.54
CA ALA A 431 21.96 32.13 5.52
C ALA A 431 20.90 33.08 6.12
N GLU A 432 20.04 32.60 7.02
CA GLU A 432 19.01 33.42 7.70
C GLU A 432 19.64 34.51 8.58
N ALA A 433 20.85 34.30 9.09
CA ALA A 433 21.64 35.31 9.78
C ALA A 433 22.31 36.34 8.85
N GLY A 434 22.13 36.23 7.53
CA GLY A 434 22.78 37.08 6.53
C GLY A 434 24.27 36.77 6.33
N GLY A 435 24.70 35.56 6.69
CA GLY A 435 26.07 35.11 6.55
C GLY A 435 26.51 34.92 5.10
N VAL A 436 27.82 34.80 4.91
CA VAL A 436 28.46 34.38 3.65
C VAL A 436 29.29 33.14 3.96
N LEU A 437 29.23 32.13 3.08
CA LEU A 437 29.96 30.88 3.29
C LEU A 437 31.46 31.13 3.13
N THR A 438 32.27 30.78 4.12
CA THR A 438 33.74 30.79 4.01
C THR A 438 34.26 29.42 3.58
N HIS A 439 35.53 29.36 3.16
CA HIS A 439 36.19 28.10 2.80
C HIS A 439 36.22 27.09 3.96
N ARG A 440 36.29 25.81 3.61
CA ARG A 440 36.24 24.66 4.54
C ARG A 440 37.03 24.86 5.84
N GLN A 441 38.29 25.31 5.75
CA GLN A 441 39.19 25.39 6.90
C GLN A 441 38.82 26.45 7.94
N ALA A 442 37.99 27.44 7.58
CA ALA A 442 37.49 28.46 8.51
C ALA A 442 36.06 28.21 8.99
N LEU A 443 35.41 27.14 8.54
CA LEU A 443 34.11 26.75 9.04
C LEU A 443 34.26 26.07 10.40
N PRO A 444 33.33 26.33 11.34
CA PRO A 444 33.37 25.70 12.65
C PRO A 444 32.98 24.22 12.56
N GLU A 445 33.32 23.42 13.56
CA GLU A 445 33.12 21.96 13.54
C GLU A 445 31.63 21.59 13.42
N GLU A 446 30.74 22.34 14.08
CA GLU A 446 29.29 22.16 14.00
C GLU A 446 28.67 22.46 12.62
N ALA A 447 29.45 22.98 11.68
CA ALA A 447 29.01 23.14 10.30
C ALA A 447 28.92 21.80 9.56
N PHE A 448 29.54 20.74 10.07
CA PHE A 448 29.71 19.47 9.37
C PHE A 448 28.93 18.32 10.01
N LEU A 449 28.50 17.38 9.17
CA LEU A 449 27.94 16.10 9.61
C LEU A 449 29.04 15.04 9.71
N SER A 450 28.98 14.23 10.77
CA SER A 450 29.79 13.03 10.87
C SER A 450 29.21 11.89 10.01
N PHE A 451 30.01 10.87 9.74
CA PHE A 451 29.51 9.65 9.09
C PHE A 451 28.36 9.01 9.88
N ALA A 452 28.44 9.02 11.21
CA ALA A 452 27.37 8.49 12.06
C ALA A 452 26.07 9.28 11.92
N ASP A 453 26.14 10.61 11.75
CA ASP A 453 24.95 11.43 11.50
C ASP A 453 24.27 11.08 10.17
N LEU A 454 25.06 10.78 9.13
CA LEU A 454 24.54 10.36 7.82
C LEU A 454 23.90 8.98 7.89
N VAL A 455 24.52 8.03 8.61
CA VAL A 455 23.93 6.72 8.85
C VAL A 455 22.63 6.87 9.65
N GLU A 456 22.62 7.68 10.70
CA GLU A 456 21.41 7.93 11.50
C GLU A 456 20.29 8.60 10.71
N ALA A 457 20.64 9.48 9.75
CA ALA A 457 19.69 10.10 8.83
C ALA A 457 19.20 9.17 7.72
N THR A 458 19.84 8.00 7.55
CA THR A 458 19.41 7.00 6.58
C THR A 458 18.16 6.29 7.09
N ILE A 459 17.14 6.22 6.23
CA ILE A 459 15.87 5.61 6.54
C ILE A 459 15.56 4.49 5.53
N GLY A 460 14.85 3.45 5.98
CA GLY A 460 14.61 2.26 5.16
C GLY A 460 13.65 2.45 3.99
N TYR A 461 12.97 3.60 3.93
CA TYR A 461 11.81 3.86 3.10
C TYR A 461 12.08 4.87 1.96
N ALA A 462 13.34 5.28 1.83
CA ALA A 462 13.78 6.26 0.87
C ALA A 462 14.79 5.60 -0.08
N GLU A 463 14.53 5.68 -1.39
CA GLU A 463 15.52 5.35 -2.42
C GLU A 463 16.55 6.49 -2.59
N TRP A 464 16.95 7.16 -1.49
CA TRP A 464 17.98 8.20 -1.50
C TRP A 464 18.88 8.12 -0.25
N LEU A 465 20.13 8.55 -0.43
CA LEU A 465 21.07 8.81 0.65
C LEU A 465 20.84 10.22 1.20
N PRO A 466 21.11 10.47 2.49
CA PRO A 466 21.07 11.80 3.10
C PRO A 466 22.29 12.65 2.70
N VAL A 467 22.60 12.67 1.40
CA VAL A 467 23.73 13.38 0.80
C VAL A 467 23.24 14.14 -0.43
N ALA A 468 23.46 15.46 -0.45
CA ALA A 468 23.23 16.34 -1.58
C ALA A 468 24.54 16.91 -2.10
N ALA A 469 24.65 17.16 -3.40
CA ALA A 469 25.77 17.85 -4.03
C ALA A 469 25.28 19.11 -4.76
N LEU A 470 25.95 20.23 -4.52
CA LEU A 470 25.61 21.51 -5.12
C LEU A 470 26.50 21.76 -6.34
N SER A 471 25.89 21.85 -7.53
CA SER A 471 26.54 22.30 -8.75
C SER A 471 26.19 23.76 -9.02
N TYR A 472 27.20 24.61 -9.18
CA TYR A 472 26.98 26.05 -9.26
C TYR A 472 28.16 26.78 -9.93
N PRO A 473 27.92 27.97 -10.52
CA PRO A 473 28.99 28.78 -11.09
C PRO A 473 29.65 29.63 -10.00
N TRP A 474 30.98 29.66 -9.97
CA TRP A 474 31.72 30.67 -9.20
C TRP A 474 31.42 32.07 -9.78
N LEU A 475 30.93 32.98 -8.91
CA LEU A 475 30.53 34.33 -9.30
C LEU A 475 31.72 35.28 -9.46
N THR A 476 32.82 35.07 -8.72
CA THR A 476 34.07 35.80 -8.88
C THR A 476 35.25 34.84 -8.90
N LYS A 477 36.45 35.35 -9.20
CA LYS A 477 37.69 34.56 -9.17
C LYS A 477 38.03 34.06 -7.77
N ASP A 478 37.82 34.90 -6.76
CA ASP A 478 38.30 34.65 -5.40
C ASP A 478 37.24 34.01 -4.50
N HIS A 479 35.95 34.17 -4.83
CA HIS A 479 34.86 33.67 -3.99
C HIS A 479 33.69 33.15 -4.83
N PRO A 480 33.15 31.96 -4.52
CA PRO A 480 32.00 31.40 -5.24
C PRO A 480 30.73 32.24 -5.13
N ASP A 481 30.40 32.73 -3.93
CA ASP A 481 29.22 33.56 -3.65
C ASP A 481 29.50 34.72 -2.68
N PRO A 482 30.19 35.80 -3.11
CA PRO A 482 30.70 36.83 -2.20
C PRO A 482 29.62 37.65 -1.49
N ARG A 483 28.36 37.58 -1.95
CA ARG A 483 27.22 38.30 -1.37
C ARG A 483 26.23 37.38 -0.66
N GLY A 484 26.48 36.08 -0.59
CA GLY A 484 25.58 35.11 0.03
C GLY A 484 24.24 34.91 -0.70
N ALA A 485 24.13 35.32 -1.97
CA ALA A 485 22.86 35.27 -2.68
C ALA A 485 22.52 33.84 -3.14
N ASN A 486 23.51 33.07 -3.56
CA ASN A 486 23.34 31.64 -3.83
C ASN A 486 23.10 30.88 -2.52
N LEU A 487 23.80 31.24 -1.44
CA LEU A 487 23.59 30.68 -0.11
C LEU A 487 22.15 30.86 0.36
N ALA A 488 21.58 32.05 0.22
CA ALA A 488 20.17 32.30 0.56
C ALA A 488 19.20 31.47 -0.29
N ARG A 489 19.48 31.31 -1.60
CA ARG A 489 18.65 30.48 -2.49
C ARG A 489 18.73 28.99 -2.12
N VAL A 490 19.95 28.49 -1.87
CA VAL A 490 20.18 27.11 -1.42
C VAL A 490 19.52 26.86 -0.07
N ALA A 491 19.62 27.78 0.88
CA ALA A 491 18.95 27.66 2.19
C ALA A 491 17.43 27.55 2.04
N ARG A 492 16.81 28.34 1.17
CA ARG A 492 15.36 28.21 0.87
C ARG A 492 15.02 26.83 0.31
N ALA A 493 15.83 26.31 -0.61
CA ALA A 493 15.64 24.96 -1.16
C ALA A 493 15.83 23.87 -0.10
N LEU A 494 16.87 23.96 0.72
CA LEU A 494 17.12 23.01 1.81
C LEU A 494 16.00 23.04 2.85
N LYS A 495 15.44 24.21 3.17
CA LYS A 495 14.29 24.35 4.07
C LYS A 495 13.05 23.65 3.50
N ALA A 496 12.81 23.77 2.20
CA ALA A 496 11.74 23.07 1.50
C ALA A 496 11.99 21.55 1.45
N LEU A 497 13.23 21.10 1.23
CA LEU A 497 13.58 19.68 1.29
C LEU A 497 13.36 19.08 2.69
N LEU A 498 13.83 19.78 3.73
CA LEU A 498 13.65 19.37 5.14
C LEU A 498 12.20 19.51 5.63
N SER A 499 11.31 20.12 4.86
CA SER A 499 9.87 20.10 5.14
C SER A 499 9.26 18.72 4.85
N HIS A 500 9.98 17.85 4.13
CA HIS A 500 9.55 16.49 3.88
C HIS A 500 9.81 15.61 5.12
N PRO A 501 8.82 14.86 5.63
CA PRO A 501 8.92 14.14 6.90
C PRO A 501 10.02 13.06 6.90
N TYR A 502 10.45 12.62 5.71
CA TYR A 502 11.47 11.58 5.52
C TYR A 502 12.88 12.12 5.27
N ILE A 503 13.06 13.43 5.14
CA ILE A 503 14.38 14.05 5.06
C ILE A 503 14.68 14.67 6.43
N THR A 504 15.10 13.84 7.38
CA THR A 504 15.32 14.25 8.76
C THR A 504 16.60 15.06 8.95
N ARG A 505 17.61 14.77 8.12
CA ARG A 505 18.88 15.48 8.05
C ARG A 505 19.49 15.28 6.67
N LEU A 506 20.26 16.25 6.20
CA LEU A 506 20.86 16.21 4.87
C LEU A 506 22.27 16.81 4.93
N GLY A 507 23.27 16.03 4.50
CA GLY A 507 24.63 16.50 4.32
C GLY A 507 24.80 17.10 2.93
N VAL A 508 25.33 18.32 2.83
CA VAL A 508 25.49 19.05 1.58
C VAL A 508 26.97 19.12 1.22
N PHE A 509 27.33 18.48 0.12
CA PHE A 509 28.58 18.70 -0.57
C PHE A 509 28.51 20.03 -1.32
N TRP A 510 29.28 20.99 -0.85
CA TRP A 510 29.52 22.27 -1.48
C TRP A 510 31.03 22.40 -1.63
N ASP A 511 31.59 22.13 -2.80
CA ASP A 511 33.05 22.06 -3.07
C ASP A 511 33.92 23.05 -2.26
N PHE A 512 33.54 24.32 -2.16
CA PHE A 512 34.24 25.38 -1.41
C PHE A 512 34.28 25.13 0.11
N GLY A 513 33.18 24.63 0.68
CA GLY A 513 33.07 24.23 2.08
C GLY A 513 33.43 22.76 2.34
N SER A 514 33.45 21.91 1.31
CA SER A 514 33.55 20.45 1.43
C SER A 514 34.93 19.89 1.08
N LEU A 515 35.68 20.56 0.21
CA LEU A 515 37.05 20.21 -0.14
C LEU A 515 38.05 21.19 0.47
N HIS A 516 39.28 20.73 0.70
CA HIS A 516 40.36 21.63 1.13
C HIS A 516 40.65 22.68 0.05
N GLN A 517 40.52 23.95 0.42
CA GLN A 517 40.80 25.10 -0.43
C GLN A 517 42.19 25.65 -0.16
N HIS A 518 42.71 26.49 -1.06
CA HIS A 518 43.85 27.34 -0.71
C HIS A 518 43.35 28.44 0.24
N PRO A 519 43.88 28.56 1.47
CA PRO A 519 43.31 29.47 2.47
C PRO A 519 43.39 30.96 2.11
N ASP A 520 44.53 31.38 1.56
CA ASP A 520 44.75 32.77 1.15
C ASP A 520 45.79 32.84 0.02
N PRO A 521 45.41 32.43 -1.21
CA PRO A 521 46.30 32.45 -2.36
C PRO A 521 46.90 33.84 -2.66
N PRO A 522 46.15 34.97 -2.56
CA PRO A 522 46.70 36.31 -2.76
C PRO A 522 47.88 36.62 -1.85
N ASN A 523 47.88 36.11 -0.61
CA ASN A 523 48.98 36.26 0.34
C ASN A 523 49.93 35.06 0.38
N GLY A 524 49.85 34.15 -0.60
CA GLY A 524 50.74 33.00 -0.75
C GLY A 524 50.46 31.84 0.22
N VAL A 525 49.35 31.86 0.95
CA VAL A 525 48.94 30.76 1.83
C VAL A 525 48.21 29.70 1.02
N LEU A 526 48.93 28.63 0.69
CA LEU A 526 48.43 27.49 -0.08
C LEU A 526 48.10 26.30 0.83
N ARG A 527 47.45 25.29 0.26
CA ARG A 527 47.23 23.99 0.93
C ARG A 527 48.57 23.36 1.31
N THR A 528 48.60 22.72 2.47
CA THR A 528 49.71 21.82 2.83
C THR A 528 49.73 20.59 1.91
N ASP A 529 50.83 19.83 1.92
CA ASP A 529 50.93 18.61 1.12
C ASP A 529 49.85 17.57 1.51
N GLU A 530 49.53 17.46 2.80
CA GLU A 530 48.47 16.60 3.31
C GLU A 530 47.09 17.06 2.83
N GLN A 531 46.81 18.37 2.93
CA GLN A 531 45.56 18.95 2.44
C GLN A 531 45.42 18.79 0.93
N ASN A 532 46.51 18.91 0.17
CA ASN A 532 46.53 18.71 -1.27
C ASN A 532 46.30 17.24 -1.65
N ALA A 533 46.82 16.29 -0.89
CA ALA A 533 46.54 14.87 -1.09
C ALA A 533 45.05 14.56 -0.88
N LEU A 534 44.47 15.05 0.23
CA LEU A 534 43.04 14.92 0.53
C LEU A 534 42.16 15.62 -0.51
N PHE A 535 42.57 16.78 -1.01
CA PHE A 535 41.87 17.45 -2.10
C PHE A 535 41.85 16.61 -3.37
N LYS A 536 42.99 16.03 -3.78
CA LYS A 536 43.06 15.19 -4.98
C LYS A 536 42.19 13.94 -4.83
N GLU A 537 42.16 13.35 -3.64
CA GLU A 537 41.28 12.23 -3.33
C GLU A 537 39.79 12.63 -3.44
N GLY A 538 39.40 13.76 -2.84
CA GLY A 538 38.04 14.28 -2.95
C GLY A 538 37.64 14.65 -4.38
N LEU A 539 38.56 15.25 -5.15
CA LEU A 539 38.38 15.60 -6.55
C LEU A 539 38.13 14.36 -7.43
N GLY A 540 38.81 13.24 -7.13
CA GLY A 540 38.60 11.97 -7.81
C GLY A 540 37.22 11.36 -7.57
N CYS A 541 36.55 11.71 -6.48
CA CYS A 541 35.23 11.18 -6.10
C CYS A 541 34.05 11.98 -6.69
N LEU A 542 34.29 13.15 -7.31
CA LEU A 542 33.20 13.99 -7.84
C LEU A 542 32.31 13.23 -8.84
N GLY A 543 32.92 12.44 -9.73
CA GLY A 543 32.19 11.62 -10.69
C GLY A 543 31.20 10.71 -9.98
N THR A 544 31.66 9.89 -9.03
CA THR A 544 30.82 9.04 -8.19
C THR A 544 29.76 9.85 -7.47
N LEU A 545 30.10 10.92 -6.75
CA LEU A 545 29.17 11.71 -5.94
C LEU A 545 28.00 12.31 -6.74
N TYR A 546 28.30 12.99 -7.85
CA TYR A 546 27.27 13.64 -8.67
C TYR A 546 26.46 12.65 -9.49
N SER A 547 27.07 11.55 -9.94
CA SER A 547 26.40 10.55 -10.76
C SER A 547 25.66 9.48 -9.96
N HIS A 548 26.00 9.28 -8.68
CA HIS A 548 25.42 8.27 -7.80
C HIS A 548 23.88 8.29 -7.85
N GLN A 549 23.27 7.11 -8.02
CA GLN A 549 21.84 6.98 -8.31
C GLN A 549 20.94 7.54 -7.18
N HIS A 550 21.44 7.53 -5.95
CA HIS A 550 20.69 7.88 -4.74
C HIS A 550 21.12 9.18 -4.05
N THR A 551 22.09 9.94 -4.59
CA THR A 551 22.42 11.27 -4.03
C THR A 551 21.50 12.35 -4.61
N TRP A 552 21.32 13.45 -3.88
CA TRP A 552 20.65 14.63 -4.40
C TRP A 552 21.64 15.51 -5.17
N VAL A 553 21.22 16.14 -6.26
CA VAL A 553 22.00 17.18 -6.94
C VAL A 553 21.16 18.44 -7.07
N LEU A 554 21.67 19.52 -6.50
CA LEU A 554 21.07 20.84 -6.55
C LEU A 554 21.86 21.69 -7.55
N ARG A 555 21.20 22.22 -8.58
CA ARG A 555 21.86 22.97 -9.67
C ARG A 555 21.44 24.42 -9.65
N LEU A 556 22.40 25.33 -9.59
CA LEU A 556 22.18 26.77 -9.71
C LEU A 556 22.41 27.22 -11.16
N THR A 557 21.45 26.91 -12.04
CA THR A 557 21.59 27.16 -13.49
C THR A 557 21.43 28.63 -13.89
N SER A 558 20.87 29.46 -12.99
CA SER A 558 20.68 30.90 -13.18
C SER A 558 21.48 31.70 -12.14
N PHE A 559 21.96 32.87 -12.55
CA PHE A 559 22.66 33.78 -11.65
C PHE A 559 21.71 34.45 -10.64
N PRO A 560 22.23 34.98 -9.52
CA PRO A 560 21.48 35.84 -8.63
C PRO A 560 21.01 37.14 -9.32
N ASP A 561 19.90 37.70 -8.83
CA ASP A 561 19.38 38.98 -9.31
C ASP A 561 20.43 40.09 -9.16
N GLY A 562 20.56 40.93 -10.20
CA GLY A 562 21.55 42.00 -10.24
C GLY A 562 22.99 41.54 -10.51
N HIS A 563 23.23 40.25 -10.76
CA HIS A 563 24.53 39.78 -11.28
C HIS A 563 24.62 40.05 -12.78
N LYS A 564 25.29 41.15 -13.16
CA LYS A 564 25.55 41.48 -14.56
C LYS A 564 26.99 41.17 -14.94
N ALA A 565 27.18 40.64 -16.15
CA ALA A 565 28.51 40.31 -16.68
C ALA A 565 29.40 41.56 -16.82
N GLU A 566 28.82 42.71 -17.18
CA GLU A 566 29.50 44.00 -17.33
C GLU A 566 30.05 44.57 -16.02
N ASP A 567 29.51 44.15 -14.87
CA ASP A 567 29.90 44.63 -13.54
C ASP A 567 31.00 43.76 -12.90
N GLN A 568 31.46 42.69 -13.58
CA GLN A 568 32.44 41.75 -13.02
C GLN A 568 33.88 42.20 -13.29
N ALA A 569 34.76 41.94 -12.32
CA ALA A 569 36.19 42.24 -12.45
C ALA A 569 36.82 41.48 -13.62
N GLU A 570 37.81 42.10 -14.26
CA GLU A 570 38.54 41.53 -15.40
C GLU A 570 39.14 40.15 -15.03
N GLY A 571 38.94 39.17 -15.92
CA GLY A 571 39.36 37.77 -15.69
C GLY A 571 38.33 36.90 -14.94
N THR A 572 37.18 37.43 -14.53
CA THR A 572 36.07 36.63 -14.02
C THR A 572 35.44 35.82 -15.15
N ASN A 573 35.24 34.52 -14.95
CA ASN A 573 34.45 33.73 -15.89
C ASN A 573 32.99 34.21 -15.80
N VAL A 574 32.45 34.79 -16.87
CA VAL A 574 31.07 35.30 -16.97
C VAL A 574 30.16 34.39 -17.83
N ALA A 575 30.67 33.23 -18.26
CA ALA A 575 29.90 32.27 -19.04
C ALA A 575 28.68 31.78 -18.26
N LYS A 576 27.60 31.46 -18.97
CA LYS A 576 26.40 30.87 -18.36
C LYS A 576 26.70 29.47 -17.82
N TYR A 577 25.85 28.96 -16.94
CA TYR A 577 26.04 27.67 -16.27
C TYR A 577 26.41 26.52 -17.24
N PHE A 578 25.63 26.32 -18.31
CA PHE A 578 25.87 25.24 -19.29
C PHE A 578 27.07 25.46 -20.22
N ASP A 579 27.72 26.62 -20.14
CA ASP A 579 28.91 26.98 -20.92
C ASP A 579 30.19 26.93 -20.08
N ARG A 580 30.08 26.54 -18.80
CA ARG A 580 31.21 26.28 -17.90
C ARG A 580 31.49 24.79 -17.84
N GLY A 581 32.75 24.41 -18.05
CA GLY A 581 33.19 23.02 -18.12
C GLY A 581 32.77 22.20 -16.91
N TRP A 582 33.13 22.64 -15.70
CA TRP A 582 32.76 21.93 -14.46
C TRP A 582 31.25 21.85 -14.24
N CYS A 583 30.52 22.96 -14.35
CA CYS A 583 29.06 22.96 -14.20
C CYS A 583 28.37 22.04 -15.24
N TYR A 584 28.84 22.05 -16.48
CA TYR A 584 28.35 21.18 -17.55
C TYR A 584 28.61 19.71 -17.23
N THR A 585 29.80 19.36 -16.72
CA THR A 585 30.14 18.00 -16.29
C THR A 585 29.26 17.54 -15.13
N GLU A 586 29.13 18.34 -14.07
CA GLU A 586 28.32 18.01 -12.89
C GLU A 586 26.85 17.81 -13.25
N CYS A 587 26.32 18.66 -14.13
CA CYS A 587 24.97 18.52 -14.66
C CYS A 587 24.82 17.24 -15.49
N SER A 588 25.84 16.89 -16.29
CA SER A 588 25.84 15.67 -17.11
C SER A 588 25.91 14.41 -16.23
N TRP A 589 26.73 14.42 -15.17
CA TRP A 589 26.77 13.35 -14.16
C TRP A 589 25.42 13.16 -13.47
N ALA A 590 24.81 14.25 -13.01
CA ALA A 590 23.48 14.21 -12.41
C ALA A 590 22.43 13.66 -13.38
N GLY A 591 22.68 13.83 -14.68
CA GLY A 591 21.86 13.37 -15.79
C GLY A 591 21.89 11.87 -16.06
N LEU A 592 22.87 11.11 -15.54
CA LEU A 592 23.09 9.69 -15.87
C LEU A 592 21.97 8.78 -15.35
N THR A 593 22.08 8.17 -14.17
CA THR A 593 21.19 7.07 -13.73
C THR A 593 20.13 7.49 -12.71
N LYS A 594 20.27 8.68 -12.15
CA LYS A 594 19.45 9.23 -11.05
C LYS A 594 17.98 9.39 -11.41
N ALA A 595 17.07 9.39 -10.42
CA ALA A 595 15.68 9.80 -10.63
C ALA A 595 15.54 11.33 -10.77
N GLY A 596 14.48 11.80 -11.45
CA GLY A 596 14.26 13.24 -11.70
C GLY A 596 14.16 14.09 -10.44
N HIS A 597 13.44 13.62 -9.42
CA HIS A 597 13.25 14.35 -8.15
C HIS A 597 14.52 14.51 -7.31
N LEU A 598 15.58 13.74 -7.61
CA LEU A 598 16.88 13.86 -6.97
C LEU A 598 17.82 14.82 -7.74
N SER A 599 17.39 15.44 -8.83
CA SER A 599 18.18 16.41 -9.61
C SER A 599 17.42 17.71 -9.83
N LEU A 600 17.51 18.62 -8.88
CA LEU A 600 16.71 19.83 -8.82
C LEU A 600 17.45 21.02 -9.43
N ASP A 601 16.82 21.70 -10.38
CA ASP A 601 17.28 22.98 -10.94
C ASP A 601 16.77 24.16 -10.10
N LEU A 602 17.56 24.57 -9.11
CA LEU A 602 17.25 25.71 -8.26
C LEU A 602 17.28 27.04 -9.03
N GLY A 603 17.80 27.07 -10.26
CA GLY A 603 17.74 28.23 -11.13
C GLY A 603 16.31 28.59 -11.56
N LYS A 604 15.36 27.65 -11.43
CA LYS A 604 13.93 27.80 -11.73
C LYS A 604 13.11 28.29 -10.54
N MET A 605 13.71 28.38 -9.35
CA MET A 605 12.99 28.86 -8.17
C MET A 605 12.49 30.30 -8.37
N ARG A 606 11.22 30.52 -8.03
CA ARG A 606 10.55 31.81 -8.09
C ARG A 606 10.97 32.71 -6.93
N ALA A 607 11.18 33.99 -7.24
CA ALA A 607 11.45 35.02 -6.25
C ALA A 607 10.20 35.26 -5.39
N GLY A 608 10.40 35.47 -4.08
CA GLY A 608 9.32 35.81 -3.14
C GLY A 608 8.32 34.68 -2.81
N VAL A 609 8.53 33.46 -3.31
CA VAL A 609 7.66 32.30 -3.06
C VAL A 609 8.23 31.42 -1.95
N GLU A 610 7.41 31.05 -0.97
CA GLU A 610 7.77 29.98 -0.03
C GLU A 610 7.53 28.61 -0.67
N TYR A 611 8.50 27.72 -0.48
CA TYR A 611 8.51 26.40 -1.08
C TYR A 611 8.25 25.33 -0.02
N SER A 612 7.35 24.41 -0.36
CA SER A 612 7.27 23.09 0.27
C SER A 612 8.13 22.11 -0.54
N TYR A 613 8.40 20.92 0.00
CA TYR A 613 9.05 19.85 -0.77
C TYR A 613 8.42 19.64 -2.16
N GLY A 614 7.09 19.46 -2.22
CA GLY A 614 6.38 19.18 -3.46
C GLY A 614 6.51 20.31 -4.48
N SER A 615 6.21 21.54 -4.06
CA SER A 615 6.30 22.70 -4.97
C SER A 615 7.73 23.01 -5.40
N LEU A 616 8.75 22.66 -4.59
CA LEU A 616 10.15 22.79 -4.98
C LEU A 616 10.48 21.78 -6.10
N VAL A 617 10.13 20.51 -5.88
CA VAL A 617 10.37 19.44 -6.86
C VAL A 617 9.66 19.75 -8.17
N ASP A 618 8.39 20.15 -8.13
CA ASP A 618 7.61 20.47 -9.33
C ASP A 618 8.30 21.56 -10.18
N ASP A 619 8.54 22.75 -9.60
CA ASP A 619 9.16 23.87 -10.32
C ASP A 619 10.60 23.55 -10.77
N CYS A 620 11.37 22.84 -9.94
CA CYS A 620 12.79 22.57 -10.20
C CYS A 620 13.02 21.35 -11.10
N THR A 621 11.96 20.64 -11.49
CA THR A 621 12.01 19.53 -12.47
C THR A 621 11.20 19.79 -13.74
N GLU A 622 10.41 20.87 -13.79
CA GLU A 622 9.60 21.29 -14.94
C GLU A 622 10.42 21.44 -16.24
N ASP A 623 9.78 21.34 -17.41
CA ASP A 623 10.33 21.59 -18.75
C ASP A 623 11.60 20.80 -19.15
N GLY A 624 11.80 19.61 -18.58
CA GLY A 624 12.83 18.70 -19.09
C GLY A 624 14.26 19.25 -19.06
N GLY A 625 14.58 20.09 -18.06
CA GLY A 625 15.91 20.69 -17.89
C GLY A 625 17.07 19.69 -17.71
N ARG A 626 16.77 18.40 -17.68
CA ARG A 626 17.71 17.29 -17.70
C ARG A 626 17.74 16.68 -19.10
N ARG A 627 18.92 16.71 -19.74
CA ARG A 627 19.16 16.06 -21.03
C ARG A 627 19.32 14.55 -20.86
N PRO A 628 19.10 13.75 -21.92
CA PRO A 628 19.54 12.37 -21.96
C PRO A 628 21.03 12.25 -21.61
N PRO A 629 21.45 11.14 -21.00
CA PRO A 629 22.86 10.78 -20.84
C PRO A 629 23.61 10.95 -22.16
N LEU A 630 24.91 11.28 -22.09
CA LEU A 630 25.77 11.40 -23.27
C LEU A 630 26.83 10.31 -23.28
N LEU A 631 27.13 9.76 -24.46
CA LEU A 631 28.28 8.86 -24.62
C LEU A 631 29.55 9.62 -24.22
N PRO A 632 30.57 8.95 -23.66
CA PRO A 632 31.84 9.59 -23.33
C PRO A 632 32.46 10.37 -24.51
N SER A 633 32.33 9.86 -25.73
CA SER A 633 32.77 10.53 -26.96
C SER A 633 31.97 11.80 -27.29
N ALA A 634 30.64 11.75 -27.18
CA ALA A 634 29.76 12.89 -27.42
C ALA A 634 29.95 13.99 -26.36
N PHE A 635 30.05 13.59 -25.09
CA PHE A 635 30.40 14.49 -23.99
C PHE A 635 31.77 15.15 -24.22
N ALA A 636 32.78 14.38 -24.61
CA ALA A 636 34.12 14.90 -24.88
C ALA A 636 34.14 15.92 -26.03
N ALA A 637 33.29 15.74 -27.05
CA ALA A 637 33.12 16.70 -28.14
C ALA A 637 32.42 17.99 -27.68
N GLU A 638 31.33 17.89 -26.93
CA GLU A 638 30.64 19.06 -26.38
C GLU A 638 31.51 19.85 -25.40
N LEU A 639 32.31 19.16 -24.58
CA LEU A 639 33.23 19.76 -23.61
C LEU A 639 34.28 20.68 -24.28
N GLU A 640 34.62 20.45 -25.55
CA GLU A 640 35.58 21.31 -26.25
C GLU A 640 35.12 22.75 -26.39
N THR A 641 33.80 22.96 -26.45
CA THR A 641 33.17 24.28 -26.58
C THR A 641 33.06 25.03 -25.24
N LYS A 642 33.34 24.36 -24.11
CA LYS A 642 33.09 24.88 -22.76
C LYS A 642 34.28 25.68 -22.21
N SER A 643 33.98 26.67 -21.38
CA SER A 643 34.94 27.55 -20.71
C SER A 643 35.40 26.98 -19.36
N PHE A 644 36.66 27.18 -19.02
CA PHE A 644 37.24 26.75 -17.74
C PHE A 644 38.01 27.90 -17.10
N THR A 645 37.90 28.04 -15.79
CA THR A 645 38.54 29.13 -15.02
C THR A 645 40.06 29.03 -15.03
N ASN A 646 40.61 27.81 -15.05
CA ASN A 646 42.06 27.54 -15.16
C ASN A 646 42.53 27.29 -16.61
N GLY A 647 41.73 27.64 -17.63
CA GLY A 647 42.08 27.37 -19.02
C GLY A 647 41.87 25.90 -19.44
N LYS A 648 42.57 25.43 -20.49
CA LYS A 648 42.31 24.10 -21.10
C LYS A 648 42.82 22.91 -20.28
N ASP A 649 43.56 23.15 -19.19
CA ASP A 649 44.31 22.12 -18.47
C ASP A 649 43.42 21.10 -17.74
N ASP A 650 42.19 21.49 -17.37
CA ASP A 650 41.23 20.59 -16.70
C ASP A 650 40.51 19.65 -17.68
N LYS A 651 40.47 19.94 -18.99
CA LYS A 651 39.70 19.16 -19.98
C LYS A 651 40.08 17.67 -19.99
N PRO A 652 41.38 17.27 -20.04
CA PRO A 652 41.75 15.86 -20.04
C PRO A 652 41.38 15.14 -18.74
N LEU A 653 41.38 15.85 -17.61
CA LEU A 653 40.94 15.30 -16.33
C LEU A 653 39.43 15.06 -16.37
N VAL A 654 38.66 16.06 -16.76
CA VAL A 654 37.19 16.01 -16.79
C VAL A 654 36.67 14.93 -17.73
N LYS A 655 37.27 14.76 -18.93
CA LYS A 655 36.88 13.69 -19.87
C LYS A 655 37.04 12.31 -19.24
N ARG A 656 38.18 12.05 -18.59
CA ARG A 656 38.44 10.77 -17.91
C ARG A 656 37.50 10.53 -16.73
N LEU A 657 37.22 11.57 -15.94
CA LEU A 657 36.27 11.45 -14.83
C LEU A 657 34.84 11.18 -15.32
N TYR A 658 34.44 11.79 -16.44
CA TYR A 658 33.14 11.54 -17.04
C TYR A 658 33.00 10.11 -17.56
N GLU A 659 33.97 9.65 -18.34
CA GLU A 659 34.02 8.28 -18.88
C GLU A 659 33.97 7.24 -17.76
N ALA A 660 34.80 7.38 -16.73
CA ALA A 660 34.80 6.47 -15.58
C ALA A 660 33.45 6.44 -14.84
N ALA A 661 32.85 7.60 -14.58
CA ALA A 661 31.55 7.67 -13.91
C ALA A 661 30.42 7.11 -14.80
N PHE A 662 30.49 7.32 -16.11
CA PHE A 662 29.53 6.76 -17.07
C PHE A 662 29.56 5.23 -17.02
N GLU A 663 30.73 4.63 -17.20
CA GLU A 663 30.91 3.16 -17.18
C GLU A 663 30.51 2.57 -15.82
N GLU A 664 30.94 3.19 -14.72
CA GLU A 664 30.65 2.73 -13.37
C GLU A 664 29.15 2.75 -13.07
N GLN A 665 28.46 3.87 -13.32
CA GLN A 665 27.06 4.02 -12.93
C GLN A 665 26.12 3.20 -13.83
N PHE A 666 26.35 3.17 -15.14
CA PHE A 666 25.55 2.31 -16.02
C PHE A 666 25.83 0.82 -15.79
N GLY A 667 27.06 0.44 -15.44
CA GLY A 667 27.37 -0.93 -15.04
C GLY A 667 26.72 -1.37 -13.72
N LYS A 668 26.41 -0.42 -12.82
CA LYS A 668 25.72 -0.67 -11.53
C LYS A 668 24.19 -0.60 -11.64
N ALA A 669 23.66 0.19 -12.58
CA ALA A 669 22.24 0.49 -12.64
C ALA A 669 21.40 -0.69 -13.13
N THR A 670 20.47 -1.15 -12.30
CA THR A 670 19.48 -2.18 -12.66
C THR A 670 18.13 -1.59 -13.09
N LYS A 671 17.91 -0.31 -12.80
CA LYS A 671 16.69 0.45 -13.12
C LYS A 671 17.06 1.89 -13.44
N LEU A 672 16.53 2.42 -14.55
CA LEU A 672 16.66 3.82 -14.95
C LEU A 672 15.29 4.51 -14.87
N VAL A 673 15.21 5.64 -14.18
CA VAL A 673 13.96 6.37 -13.95
C VAL A 673 14.00 7.74 -14.66
N TYR A 674 13.56 7.74 -15.91
CA TYR A 674 13.51 8.93 -16.79
C TYR A 674 12.08 9.43 -17.08
N ALA A 675 11.10 8.96 -16.31
CA ALA A 675 9.72 9.41 -16.44
C ALA A 675 9.57 10.89 -16.07
N GLY A 676 8.66 11.60 -16.74
CA GLY A 676 8.33 12.99 -16.43
C GLY A 676 9.38 14.03 -16.87
N LEU A 677 10.39 13.64 -17.64
CA LEU A 677 11.45 14.55 -18.10
C LEU A 677 11.09 15.37 -19.35
N GLY A 678 9.86 15.31 -19.85
CA GLY A 678 9.43 16.07 -21.03
C GLY A 678 10.18 15.73 -22.33
N TRP A 679 10.87 14.59 -22.37
CA TRP A 679 11.64 14.11 -23.52
C TRP A 679 10.72 13.74 -24.70
N GLY A 680 11.12 14.12 -25.91
CA GLY A 680 10.46 13.75 -27.16
C GLY A 680 11.22 12.68 -27.94
N ASP A 681 10.87 12.51 -29.21
CA ASP A 681 11.45 11.48 -30.07
C ASP A 681 12.98 11.64 -30.23
N ALA A 682 13.49 12.87 -30.28
CA ALA A 682 14.93 13.15 -30.42
C ALA A 682 15.73 12.73 -29.18
N GLU A 683 15.19 12.97 -27.99
CA GLU A 683 15.79 12.55 -26.73
C GLU A 683 15.71 11.03 -26.54
N ALA A 684 14.59 10.42 -26.94
CA ALA A 684 14.42 8.97 -26.91
C ALA A 684 15.38 8.25 -27.88
N ALA A 685 15.60 8.80 -29.08
CA ALA A 685 16.56 8.26 -30.04
C ALA A 685 17.99 8.30 -29.48
N LYS A 686 18.39 9.40 -28.83
CA LYS A 686 19.65 9.45 -28.09
C LYS A 686 19.68 8.38 -27.01
N LEU A 687 18.61 8.26 -26.20
CA LEU A 687 18.56 7.25 -25.14
C LEU A 687 18.76 5.81 -25.69
N ALA A 688 18.15 5.52 -26.84
CA ALA A 688 18.21 4.21 -27.48
C ALA A 688 19.61 3.83 -27.97
N GLU A 689 20.46 4.79 -28.33
CA GLU A 689 21.87 4.51 -28.65
C GLU A 689 22.65 3.92 -27.46
N TYR A 690 22.15 4.07 -26.22
CA TYR A 690 22.82 3.59 -24.99
C TYR A 690 22.35 2.22 -24.49
N LEU A 691 21.11 1.86 -24.80
CA LEU A 691 20.52 0.61 -24.33
C LEU A 691 20.76 -0.43 -25.41
N GLU A 692 21.67 -1.38 -25.16
CA GLU A 692 21.69 -2.63 -25.93
C GLU A 692 20.37 -3.34 -25.66
N VAL A 693 19.35 -3.04 -26.46
CA VAL A 693 18.04 -3.69 -26.36
C VAL A 693 18.20 -5.03 -27.05
N ASP A 694 17.97 -6.13 -26.33
CA ASP A 694 17.80 -7.42 -26.97
C ASP A 694 16.50 -7.40 -27.79
N ASN A 695 16.66 -7.00 -29.06
CA ASN A 695 15.59 -6.81 -30.02
C ASN A 695 14.87 -8.13 -30.34
N THR A 696 15.37 -9.28 -29.87
CA THR A 696 14.71 -10.58 -30.05
C THR A 696 13.56 -10.83 -29.08
N GLU A 697 13.53 -10.14 -27.92
CA GLU A 697 12.49 -10.35 -26.89
C GLU A 697 11.35 -9.31 -26.91
N GLN A 698 11.48 -8.20 -27.65
CA GLN A 698 10.48 -7.11 -27.68
C GLN A 698 10.14 -6.61 -29.09
N PRO A 699 9.45 -7.41 -29.92
CA PRO A 699 9.15 -7.08 -31.32
C PRO A 699 8.23 -5.86 -31.49
N GLU A 700 7.39 -5.55 -30.49
CA GLU A 700 6.52 -4.37 -30.50
C GLU A 700 7.31 -3.05 -30.36
N LEU A 701 8.38 -3.06 -29.56
CA LEU A 701 9.26 -1.89 -29.40
C LEU A 701 10.05 -1.63 -30.68
N VAL A 702 10.57 -2.69 -31.30
CA VAL A 702 11.26 -2.62 -32.59
C VAL A 702 10.35 -2.03 -33.67
N ALA A 703 9.10 -2.50 -33.78
CA ALA A 703 8.14 -1.99 -34.75
C ALA A 703 7.83 -0.49 -34.56
N VAL A 704 7.67 -0.03 -33.32
CA VAL A 704 7.44 1.40 -33.01
C VAL A 704 8.68 2.24 -33.35
N CYS A 705 9.87 1.74 -33.06
CA CYS A 705 11.12 2.42 -33.38
C CYS A 705 11.33 2.50 -34.90
N GLU A 706 11.09 1.43 -35.65
CA GLU A 706 11.15 1.42 -37.12
C GLU A 706 10.13 2.38 -37.75
N GLU A 707 8.88 2.39 -37.27
CA GLU A 707 7.84 3.31 -37.75
C GLU A 707 8.23 4.79 -37.55
N ARG A 708 9.02 5.07 -36.50
CA ARG A 708 9.51 6.41 -36.17
C ARG A 708 10.91 6.72 -36.69
N GLY A 709 11.53 5.81 -37.46
CA GLY A 709 12.87 6.00 -38.03
C GLY A 709 14.01 5.97 -37.01
N ILE A 710 13.80 5.33 -35.87
CA ILE A 710 14.79 5.13 -34.81
C ILE A 710 15.44 3.76 -35.02
N ILE A 711 16.76 3.74 -35.21
CA ILE A 711 17.54 2.50 -35.40
C ILE A 711 18.01 2.03 -34.02
N LEU A 712 17.48 0.89 -33.56
CA LEU A 712 17.98 0.16 -32.39
C LEU A 712 19.12 -0.76 -32.86
N TYR A 713 20.26 -0.74 -32.18
CA TYR A 713 21.39 -1.64 -32.47
C TYR A 713 21.35 -2.87 -31.58
#